data_AF-A0A927YIH4-F1
#
_entry.id   AF-A0A927YIH4-F1
#
_cell.length_a   1.000
_cell.length_b   1.000
_cell.length_c   1.000
_cell.angle_alpha   90.00
_cell.angle_beta   90.00
_cell.angle_gamma   90.00
#
_symmetry.space_group_name_H-M   'P 1'
#
loop_
_entity.id
_entity.type
_entity.pdbx_description
1 polymer ?
#
loop_
_entity_poly.entity_id
_entity_poly.type
_entity_poly.pdbx_seq_one_letter_code
_entity_poly.pdbx_strand_id
1 'polypeptide(L)'
;MKSQFLKRMLAVGLAGSMMLSSFALGTTKAEAKSRGYKSGWNFDIYMCGSDLESGSGQATKDIIEMMKVKDMPGNVRVIIQTGGCSEWQYKERIEKFYEKELGMTEETVKKLDVQNISADYIQRYELKYDNVVYQDGKRITYPSLVLLSGNEGVNNPDKATELHAEPKQMGDAAVLEEFVKDVDSEYEHNALIFWNHGGGTEDGVCFDEYSEDSLSLIEINNALTHAKSYIPDGKYDMIGYDACLMASFETLAMTAHFADYAAASMTLEAGLGWYYTPIMESLKANSYNYQYTGADLAKTVAQAYYDFYLSDEVINKELLGEDATEEEWDAWYDSGTYDPEAFMGAFDLSKMNSLTIMFDSMAQTMLAINNDANLAGGFVKAGYKAKGIDVKTDLVGMTSFLNETIAYAQKYATKNEGSEDRYISRSVRLCNDYVEKATAFKKAMFEEDFCLKLTLGGEHGRYAGEQGVSLLYPQKDSGNQGDYVNSDYLELGISTYYQMYANNIANTVDSWQSEVAKTSLSYDAKSGKYNFKLLTNNLDFLYFFGNKAYIMRNGKERLVRYCDKDRSGKKLTLNPISVYYTFNGEPIFWDELDDYGYHETYVSVNGKDIETGYVKKEGKKYRLALDTVDLEPGDTIAPVKIEDGEYTAIKKAAYKVKAKDLENGNALVPIEKVKDVKGELKNAFVATNMVGDITRIDVVHKDIVSFSKAKATLSKKVFKATGAKICPKVTVKNGTLKKGKDYKLVYENNLGAGKATVKVVGIGKYQYAPVKTLHFTIKLNK
;
A
#
# COMPACT_ATOMS: atom_id res chain seq x y z
N MET A 1 49.34 8.30 39.40
CA MET A 1 48.19 7.36 39.46
C MET A 1 46.89 7.87 38.83
N LYS A 2 46.41 9.11 39.05
CA LYS A 2 45.08 9.52 38.55
C LYS A 2 44.93 9.71 37.03
N SER A 3 45.99 9.93 36.24
CA SER A 3 45.88 10.19 34.78
C SER A 3 45.82 8.95 33.88
N GLN A 4 46.40 7.82 34.29
CA GLN A 4 46.32 6.56 33.50
C GLN A 4 44.95 5.88 33.61
N PHE A 5 44.26 6.02 34.75
CA PHE A 5 42.93 5.44 34.94
C PHE A 5 41.89 6.12 34.03
N LEU A 6 41.95 7.45 33.91
CA LEU A 6 41.04 8.22 33.06
C LEU A 6 41.23 7.92 31.56
N LYS A 7 42.49 7.74 31.10
CA LYS A 7 42.78 7.32 29.73
C LYS A 7 42.26 5.91 29.41
N ARG A 8 42.25 4.98 30.38
CA ARG A 8 41.65 3.64 30.20
C ARG A 8 40.12 3.68 30.17
N MET A 9 39.46 4.53 30.96
CA MET A 9 38.00 4.70 30.85
C MET A 9 37.56 5.34 29.52
N LEU A 10 38.32 6.29 28.98
CA LEU A 10 38.04 6.86 27.65
C LEU A 10 38.25 5.84 26.52
N ALA A 11 39.31 5.01 26.58
CA ALA A 11 39.53 3.96 25.59
C ALA A 11 38.44 2.85 25.62
N VAL A 12 37.95 2.47 26.81
CA VAL A 12 36.85 1.50 26.95
C VAL A 12 35.50 2.12 26.58
N GLY A 13 35.30 3.43 26.82
CA GLY A 13 34.11 4.16 26.38
C GLY A 13 33.98 4.25 24.86
N LEU A 14 35.08 4.57 24.16
CA LEU A 14 35.11 4.63 22.69
C LEU A 14 34.98 3.24 22.03
N ALA A 15 35.54 2.18 22.63
CA ALA A 15 35.32 0.82 22.15
C ALA A 15 33.86 0.36 22.34
N GLY A 16 33.18 0.81 23.40
CA GLY A 16 31.77 0.48 23.67
C GLY A 16 30.77 1.23 22.79
N SER A 17 31.11 2.42 22.27
CA SER A 17 30.22 3.21 21.41
C SER A 17 30.36 2.90 19.91
N MET A 18 31.37 2.14 19.48
CA MET A 18 31.55 1.69 18.08
C MET A 18 31.06 0.24 17.84
N MET A 19 30.42 -0.39 18.83
CA MET A 19 29.87 -1.76 18.73
C MET A 19 28.32 -1.82 18.75
N LEU A 20 27.65 -0.69 18.53
CA LEU A 20 26.17 -0.61 18.47
C LEU A 20 25.63 0.17 17.27
N SER A 21 26.47 0.42 16.25
CA SER A 21 26.11 1.04 14.97
C SER A 21 26.56 0.19 13.78
N SER A 22 26.57 -1.14 13.95
CA SER A 22 27.07 -2.10 12.97
C SER A 22 26.38 -3.47 13.13
N PHE A 23 25.06 -3.47 13.00
CA PHE A 23 24.29 -4.65 12.56
C PHE A 23 23.94 -4.52 11.07
N ALA A 24 24.98 -4.23 10.29
CA ALA A 24 25.09 -4.45 8.85
C ALA A 24 26.51 -5.03 8.64
N LEU A 25 26.74 -6.18 9.27
CA LEU A 25 27.98 -6.96 9.12
C LEU A 25 27.62 -8.16 8.26
N GLY A 26 28.03 -8.12 6.99
CA GLY A 26 27.89 -9.24 6.07
C GLY A 26 28.52 -10.50 6.67
N THR A 27 27.90 -11.65 6.41
CA THR A 27 28.30 -12.94 6.94
C THR A 27 29.77 -13.20 6.66
N THR A 28 30.54 -13.49 7.71
CA THR A 28 31.92 -13.93 7.48
C THR A 28 31.91 -15.34 6.89
N LYS A 29 32.92 -15.66 6.07
CA LYS A 29 33.15 -17.01 5.50
C LYS A 29 33.16 -18.16 6.54
N ALA A 30 33.37 -17.84 7.82
CA ALA A 30 33.29 -18.78 8.92
C ALA A 30 31.85 -19.00 9.44
N GLU A 31 30.99 -17.98 9.39
CA GLU A 31 29.60 -18.02 9.85
C GLU A 31 28.68 -18.70 8.83
N ALA A 32 28.79 -18.37 7.54
CA ALA A 32 28.04 -19.08 6.48
C ALA A 32 28.36 -20.59 6.49
N LYS A 33 29.65 -20.92 6.60
CA LYS A 33 30.13 -22.31 6.75
C LYS A 33 29.68 -22.98 8.05
N SER A 34 29.28 -22.21 9.08
CA SER A 34 28.68 -22.74 10.32
C SER A 34 27.16 -22.96 10.22
N ARG A 35 26.48 -22.24 9.31
CA ARG A 35 25.05 -22.41 9.01
C ARG A 35 24.80 -23.54 7.99
N GLY A 36 25.77 -23.82 7.12
CA GLY A 36 25.74 -24.93 6.16
C GLY A 36 25.56 -24.50 4.70
N TYR A 37 25.47 -23.19 4.42
CA TYR A 37 25.23 -22.66 3.08
C TYR A 37 26.41 -22.90 2.11
N LYS A 38 26.05 -23.16 0.84
CA LYS A 38 26.88 -23.04 -0.36
C LYS A 38 27.24 -21.55 -0.55
N SER A 39 28.53 -21.27 -0.69
CA SER A 39 29.02 -19.95 -1.10
C SER A 39 28.49 -19.58 -2.48
N GLY A 40 27.98 -18.37 -2.68
CA GLY A 40 27.58 -17.85 -3.99
C GLY A 40 26.11 -17.46 -4.05
N TRP A 41 25.55 -17.46 -5.27
CA TRP A 41 24.28 -16.80 -5.58
C TRP A 41 23.27 -17.76 -6.22
N ASN A 42 22.02 -17.71 -5.75
CA ASN A 42 20.84 -18.20 -6.44
C ASN A 42 20.06 -16.99 -6.97
N PHE A 43 19.83 -16.93 -8.28
CA PHE A 43 19.20 -15.83 -9.00
C PHE A 43 17.96 -16.37 -9.70
N ASP A 44 16.81 -16.21 -9.06
CA ASP A 44 15.52 -16.74 -9.50
C ASP A 44 14.77 -15.66 -10.29
N ILE A 45 14.22 -16.01 -11.44
CA ILE A 45 13.45 -15.10 -12.31
C ILE A 45 12.07 -15.71 -12.57
N TYR A 46 11.04 -14.98 -12.17
CA TYR A 46 9.65 -15.26 -12.52
C TYR A 46 9.35 -14.50 -13.82
N MET A 47 9.38 -15.21 -14.95
CA MET A 47 9.39 -14.64 -16.31
C MET A 47 8.06 -14.91 -17.02
N CYS A 48 7.07 -14.09 -16.70
CA CYS A 48 5.77 -14.07 -17.35
C CYS A 48 5.89 -13.38 -18.72
N GLY A 49 5.91 -14.18 -19.80
CA GLY A 49 6.33 -13.75 -21.14
C GLY A 49 5.55 -12.57 -21.73
N SER A 50 4.25 -12.51 -21.43
CA SER A 50 3.28 -11.54 -21.95
C SER A 50 3.27 -11.40 -23.49
N ASP A 51 2.48 -10.44 -23.96
CA ASP A 51 2.54 -9.88 -25.31
C ASP A 51 3.95 -9.40 -25.75
N LEU A 52 4.89 -9.09 -24.84
CA LEU A 52 6.23 -8.65 -25.24
C LEU A 52 7.08 -9.81 -25.77
N GLU A 53 6.96 -11.01 -25.19
CA GLU A 53 7.57 -12.22 -25.75
C GLU A 53 6.87 -12.64 -27.04
N SER A 54 5.54 -12.75 -27.03
CA SER A 54 4.76 -13.14 -28.23
C SER A 54 5.00 -12.19 -29.40
N GLY A 55 4.90 -10.88 -29.16
CA GLY A 55 5.04 -9.85 -30.19
C GLY A 55 6.48 -9.55 -30.62
N SER A 56 7.44 -9.56 -29.69
CA SER A 56 8.80 -9.03 -29.96
C SER A 56 9.97 -9.84 -29.40
N GLY A 57 9.69 -10.91 -28.66
CA GLY A 57 10.68 -11.85 -28.13
C GLY A 57 11.59 -11.25 -27.05
N GLN A 58 11.07 -10.38 -26.16
CA GLN A 58 11.90 -9.69 -25.15
C GLN A 58 12.47 -10.65 -24.11
N ALA A 59 11.66 -11.48 -23.47
CA ALA A 59 12.10 -12.48 -22.50
C ALA A 59 13.20 -13.38 -23.09
N THR A 60 13.03 -13.79 -24.35
CA THR A 60 14.06 -14.54 -25.08
C THR A 60 15.36 -13.75 -25.29
N LYS A 61 15.32 -12.43 -25.55
CA LYS A 61 16.55 -11.60 -25.64
C LYS A 61 17.28 -11.59 -24.30
N ASP A 62 16.56 -11.43 -23.20
CA ASP A 62 17.12 -11.38 -21.83
C ASP A 62 17.74 -12.73 -21.42
N ILE A 63 17.08 -13.83 -21.80
CA ILE A 63 17.68 -15.17 -21.71
C ILE A 63 19.00 -15.25 -22.50
N ILE A 64 19.03 -14.73 -23.73
CA ILE A 64 20.24 -14.73 -24.57
C ILE A 64 21.32 -13.79 -24.02
N GLU A 65 20.96 -12.69 -23.39
CA GLU A 65 21.86 -11.78 -22.68
C GLU A 65 22.57 -12.48 -21.52
N MET A 66 21.81 -13.13 -20.64
CA MET A 66 22.36 -13.95 -19.55
C MET A 66 23.29 -15.05 -20.10
N MET A 67 22.99 -15.58 -21.29
CA MET A 67 23.79 -16.59 -21.99
C MET A 67 25.10 -16.06 -22.62
N LYS A 68 25.26 -14.75 -22.87
CA LYS A 68 26.51 -14.19 -23.43
C LYS A 68 27.71 -14.40 -22.49
N VAL A 69 27.47 -14.53 -21.18
CA VAL A 69 28.50 -14.73 -20.16
C VAL A 69 29.21 -16.07 -20.31
N LYS A 70 30.54 -16.03 -20.33
CA LYS A 70 31.40 -17.22 -20.50
C LYS A 70 31.98 -17.66 -19.16
N ASP A 71 32.23 -18.97 -19.02
CA ASP A 71 32.91 -19.56 -17.85
C ASP A 71 32.23 -19.22 -16.49
N MET A 72 30.89 -19.27 -16.44
CA MET A 72 30.13 -19.06 -15.21
C MET A 72 30.53 -20.10 -14.14
N PRO A 73 30.91 -19.67 -12.91
CA PRO A 73 31.20 -20.59 -11.82
C PRO A 73 29.95 -21.37 -11.41
N GLY A 74 30.07 -22.68 -11.22
CA GLY A 74 28.95 -23.56 -10.82
C GLY A 74 28.37 -23.32 -9.41
N ASN A 75 28.75 -22.22 -8.76
CA ASN A 75 28.17 -21.70 -7.53
C ASN A 75 27.44 -20.35 -7.72
N VAL A 76 27.20 -19.96 -8.98
CA VAL A 76 26.12 -19.06 -9.38
C VAL A 76 25.07 -19.93 -10.09
N ARG A 77 23.84 -19.90 -9.61
CA ARG A 77 22.69 -20.64 -10.14
C ARG A 77 21.65 -19.64 -10.62
N VAL A 78 21.11 -19.86 -11.81
CA VAL A 78 20.06 -19.04 -12.42
C VAL A 78 18.89 -19.95 -12.75
N ILE A 79 17.74 -19.69 -12.14
CA ILE A 79 16.48 -20.40 -12.38
C ILE A 79 15.50 -19.44 -13.04
N ILE A 80 14.82 -19.93 -14.07
CA ILE A 80 13.81 -19.17 -14.80
C ILE A 80 12.53 -20.01 -14.85
N GLN A 81 11.42 -19.46 -14.38
CA GLN A 81 10.09 -20.03 -14.63
C GLN A 81 9.41 -19.23 -15.74
N THR A 82 8.86 -19.93 -16.73
CA THR A 82 8.35 -19.37 -17.98
C THR A 82 6.90 -19.79 -18.23
N GLY A 83 6.10 -18.88 -18.76
CA GLY A 83 4.68 -19.04 -19.09
C GLY A 83 4.07 -17.68 -19.43
N GLY A 84 2.73 -17.54 -19.34
CA GLY A 84 2.02 -16.26 -19.46
C GLY A 84 2.10 -15.54 -20.81
N CYS A 85 2.43 -16.22 -21.90
CA CYS A 85 2.39 -15.68 -23.27
C CYS A 85 1.83 -16.70 -24.27
N SER A 86 1.34 -16.21 -25.41
CA SER A 86 0.78 -17.03 -26.50
C SER A 86 1.83 -17.68 -27.41
N GLU A 87 3.03 -17.10 -27.54
CA GLU A 87 4.16 -17.69 -28.27
C GLU A 87 5.51 -17.33 -27.63
N TRP A 88 6.45 -18.28 -27.58
CA TRP A 88 7.86 -18.03 -27.25
C TRP A 88 8.71 -18.00 -28.52
N GLN A 89 9.68 -17.10 -28.60
CA GLN A 89 10.60 -16.95 -29.74
C GLN A 89 11.99 -17.57 -29.48
N TYR A 90 12.15 -18.31 -28.38
CA TYR A 90 13.41 -18.83 -27.88
C TYR A 90 14.22 -19.58 -28.95
N LYS A 91 13.63 -20.60 -29.58
CA LYS A 91 14.35 -21.53 -30.47
C LYS A 91 15.07 -20.81 -31.61
N GLU A 92 14.36 -20.01 -32.40
CA GLU A 92 14.96 -19.37 -33.59
C GLU A 92 16.08 -18.39 -33.20
N ARG A 93 15.92 -17.71 -32.06
CA ARG A 93 16.87 -16.70 -31.58
C ARG A 93 18.12 -17.35 -30.98
N ILE A 94 17.99 -18.44 -30.22
CA ILE A 94 19.14 -19.16 -29.66
C ILE A 94 19.93 -19.93 -30.74
N GLU A 95 19.26 -20.51 -31.74
CA GLU A 95 19.92 -21.14 -32.89
C GLU A 95 20.79 -20.10 -33.63
N LYS A 96 20.25 -18.90 -33.91
CA LYS A 96 21.01 -17.77 -34.49
C LYS A 96 22.18 -17.31 -33.62
N PHE A 97 22.02 -17.29 -32.30
CA PHE A 97 23.12 -16.95 -31.36
C PHE A 97 24.27 -17.98 -31.45
N TYR A 98 23.96 -19.28 -31.49
CA TYR A 98 24.99 -20.32 -31.66
C TYR A 98 25.72 -20.23 -33.00
N GLU A 99 25.02 -19.92 -34.09
CA GLU A 99 25.65 -19.74 -35.41
C GLU A 99 26.53 -18.48 -35.44
N LYS A 100 26.01 -17.33 -35.01
CA LYS A 100 26.69 -16.03 -35.15
C LYS A 100 27.77 -15.79 -34.10
N GLU A 101 27.47 -15.99 -32.82
CA GLU A 101 28.36 -15.63 -31.70
C GLU A 101 29.33 -16.76 -31.33
N LEU A 102 28.91 -18.01 -31.48
CA LEU A 102 29.74 -19.18 -31.17
C LEU A 102 30.39 -19.83 -32.39
N GLY A 103 30.02 -19.40 -33.61
CA GLY A 103 30.59 -19.89 -34.87
C GLY A 103 30.24 -21.35 -35.17
N MET A 104 29.08 -21.83 -34.68
CA MET A 104 28.59 -23.16 -35.01
C MET A 104 28.06 -23.21 -36.45
N THR A 105 28.22 -24.35 -37.11
CA THR A 105 27.55 -24.60 -38.40
C THR A 105 26.09 -25.01 -38.17
N GLU A 106 25.24 -24.77 -39.17
CA GLU A 106 23.86 -25.24 -39.22
C GLU A 106 23.73 -26.76 -38.90
N GLU A 107 24.70 -27.57 -39.34
CA GLU A 107 24.74 -29.02 -39.02
C GLU A 107 25.04 -29.29 -37.54
N THR A 108 25.92 -28.49 -36.92
CA THR A 108 26.20 -28.57 -35.48
C THR A 108 24.99 -28.13 -34.67
N VAL A 109 24.36 -27.00 -35.02
CA VAL A 109 23.18 -26.47 -34.31
C VAL A 109 21.99 -27.44 -34.41
N LYS A 110 21.71 -28.02 -35.59
CA LYS A 110 20.68 -29.06 -35.75
C LYS A 110 20.92 -30.31 -34.90
N LYS A 111 22.17 -30.65 -34.57
CA LYS A 111 22.50 -31.78 -33.67
C LYS A 111 22.28 -31.47 -32.20
N LEU A 112 22.13 -30.20 -31.82
CA LEU A 112 21.79 -29.81 -30.45
C LEU A 112 20.30 -30.03 -30.14
N ASP A 113 19.46 -30.21 -31.18
CA ASP A 113 18.02 -30.48 -31.08
C ASP A 113 17.29 -29.51 -30.13
N VAL A 114 17.56 -28.22 -30.30
CA VAL A 114 17.02 -27.18 -29.43
C VAL A 114 15.51 -27.11 -29.59
N GLN A 115 14.81 -27.30 -28.47
CA GLN A 115 13.37 -27.13 -28.39
C GLN A 115 13.02 -25.69 -28.03
N ASN A 116 11.84 -25.25 -28.47
CA ASN A 116 11.29 -23.98 -28.03
C ASN A 116 10.80 -24.09 -26.57
N ILE A 117 10.70 -22.96 -25.87
CA ILE A 117 9.91 -22.89 -24.65
C ILE A 117 8.44 -23.05 -25.03
N SER A 118 7.64 -23.72 -24.20
CA SER A 118 6.24 -24.01 -24.51
C SER A 118 5.31 -22.92 -23.96
N ALA A 119 4.52 -22.30 -24.82
CA ALA A 119 3.41 -21.43 -24.41
C ALA A 119 2.28 -22.23 -23.71
N ASP A 120 2.16 -23.53 -24.02
CA ASP A 120 1.13 -24.42 -23.49
C ASP A 120 1.25 -24.73 -21.99
N TYR A 121 2.44 -24.59 -21.41
CA TYR A 121 2.73 -25.03 -20.05
C TYR A 121 3.56 -24.01 -19.27
N ILE A 122 3.36 -23.95 -17.97
CA ILE A 122 4.31 -23.31 -17.06
C ILE A 122 5.49 -24.27 -16.88
N GLN A 123 6.69 -23.79 -17.19
CA GLN A 123 7.92 -24.59 -17.22
C GLN A 123 9.02 -23.94 -16.38
N ARG A 124 9.93 -24.75 -15.84
CA ARG A 124 11.06 -24.29 -15.02
C ARG A 124 12.37 -24.78 -15.58
N TYR A 125 13.32 -23.88 -15.73
CA TYR A 125 14.63 -24.12 -16.32
C TYR A 125 15.76 -23.69 -15.40
N GLU A 126 16.89 -24.39 -15.48
CA GLU A 126 18.18 -23.90 -15.00
C GLU A 126 19.04 -23.51 -16.20
N LEU A 127 19.66 -22.33 -16.15
CA LEU A 127 20.62 -21.90 -17.16
C LEU A 127 22.00 -22.53 -16.90
N LYS A 128 22.47 -23.35 -17.83
CA LYS A 128 23.82 -23.94 -17.84
C LYS A 128 24.74 -23.20 -18.81
N TYR A 129 26.03 -23.23 -18.51
CA TYR A 129 27.08 -22.50 -19.23
C TYR A 129 28.24 -23.40 -19.72
N ASP A 130 28.24 -24.68 -19.35
CA ASP A 130 29.37 -25.60 -19.45
C ASP A 130 29.16 -26.75 -20.45
N ASN A 131 28.08 -26.73 -21.24
CA ASN A 131 27.86 -27.70 -22.29
C ASN A 131 28.97 -27.63 -23.34
N VAL A 132 29.29 -28.76 -23.95
CA VAL A 132 30.39 -28.86 -24.93
C VAL A 132 29.91 -29.56 -26.20
N VAL A 133 30.21 -28.94 -27.35
CA VAL A 133 30.11 -29.57 -28.66
C VAL A 133 31.48 -29.55 -29.35
N TYR A 134 31.69 -30.49 -30.27
CA TYR A 134 32.91 -30.58 -31.07
C TYR A 134 32.58 -30.40 -32.55
N GLN A 135 33.19 -29.39 -33.18
CA GLN A 135 33.05 -29.07 -34.59
C GLN A 135 34.45 -29.01 -35.20
N ASP A 136 34.70 -29.79 -36.26
CA ASP A 136 36.00 -29.86 -36.96
C ASP A 136 37.20 -30.12 -36.02
N GLY A 137 36.97 -30.85 -34.92
CA GLY A 137 37.96 -31.12 -33.87
C GLY A 137 38.18 -29.97 -32.87
N LYS A 138 37.59 -28.80 -33.09
CA LYS A 138 37.56 -27.68 -32.15
C LYS A 138 36.49 -27.93 -31.08
N ARG A 139 36.86 -27.76 -29.81
CA ARG A 139 35.93 -27.72 -28.68
C ARG A 139 35.22 -26.35 -28.67
N ILE A 140 33.90 -26.34 -28.63
CA ILE A 140 33.07 -25.15 -28.42
C ILE A 140 32.27 -25.38 -27.13
N THR A 141 32.41 -24.47 -26.17
CA THR A 141 31.55 -24.42 -24.97
C THR A 141 30.34 -23.55 -25.29
N TYR A 142 29.14 -23.96 -24.87
CA TYR A 142 27.91 -23.21 -25.13
C TYR A 142 26.93 -23.25 -23.95
N PRO A 143 26.16 -22.17 -23.74
CA PRO A 143 25.13 -22.14 -22.71
C PRO A 143 23.83 -22.78 -23.21
N SER A 144 22.97 -23.24 -22.31
CA SER A 144 21.62 -23.75 -22.64
C SER A 144 20.69 -23.68 -21.46
N LEU A 145 19.38 -23.55 -21.72
CA LEU A 145 18.36 -23.89 -20.73
C LEU A 145 18.29 -25.42 -20.56
N VAL A 146 18.28 -25.88 -19.31
CA VAL A 146 18.02 -27.28 -18.93
C VAL A 146 16.69 -27.33 -18.20
N LEU A 147 15.73 -28.08 -18.75
CA LEU A 147 14.40 -28.22 -18.17
C LEU A 147 14.47 -28.98 -16.84
N LEU A 148 14.08 -28.31 -15.75
CA LEU A 148 13.91 -28.91 -14.43
C LEU A 148 12.50 -29.49 -14.27
N SER A 149 11.49 -28.78 -14.77
CA SER A 149 10.08 -29.15 -14.68
C SER A 149 9.32 -28.68 -15.92
N GLY A 150 8.63 -29.61 -16.59
CA GLY A 150 8.03 -29.37 -17.92
C GLY A 150 6.53 -29.11 -17.95
N ASN A 151 5.85 -29.19 -16.81
CA ASN A 151 4.40 -29.04 -16.67
C ASN A 151 4.05 -28.73 -15.20
N GLU A 152 4.34 -27.51 -14.76
CA GLU A 152 3.95 -27.01 -13.43
C GLU A 152 2.48 -26.53 -13.42
N GLY A 153 1.97 -26.25 -14.61
CA GLY A 153 0.57 -26.05 -14.95
C GLY A 153 0.38 -26.08 -16.46
N VAL A 154 -0.85 -26.32 -16.91
CA VAL A 154 -1.24 -26.04 -18.31
C VAL A 154 -1.58 -24.56 -18.36
N ASN A 155 -0.82 -23.79 -19.13
CA ASN A 155 -0.93 -22.34 -19.20
C ASN A 155 -2.00 -21.92 -20.22
N ASN A 156 -1.90 -22.47 -21.44
CA ASN A 156 -2.82 -22.19 -22.54
C ASN A 156 -4.24 -22.73 -22.26
N PRO A 157 -5.29 -21.89 -22.25
CA PRO A 157 -6.68 -22.31 -22.02
C PRO A 157 -7.23 -23.32 -23.05
N ASP A 158 -6.84 -23.23 -24.32
CA ASP A 158 -7.23 -24.20 -25.34
C ASP A 158 -6.61 -25.57 -25.04
N LYS A 159 -5.35 -25.58 -24.58
CA LYS A 159 -4.67 -26.81 -24.19
C LYS A 159 -5.25 -27.41 -22.92
N ALA A 160 -5.59 -26.58 -21.93
CA ALA A 160 -6.29 -27.01 -20.73
C ALA A 160 -7.64 -27.66 -21.08
N THR A 161 -8.37 -27.08 -22.03
CA THR A 161 -9.64 -27.62 -22.56
C THR A 161 -9.46 -28.99 -23.24
N GLU A 162 -8.44 -29.15 -24.09
CA GLU A 162 -8.08 -30.43 -24.73
C GLU A 162 -7.78 -31.53 -23.69
N LEU A 163 -7.06 -31.17 -22.62
CA LEU A 163 -6.62 -32.08 -21.57
C LEU A 163 -7.65 -32.31 -20.45
N HIS A 164 -8.78 -31.60 -20.47
CA HIS A 164 -9.77 -31.54 -19.39
C HIS A 164 -9.14 -31.16 -18.03
N ALA A 165 -8.27 -30.16 -18.05
CA ALA A 165 -7.62 -29.56 -16.89
C ALA A 165 -8.10 -28.10 -16.71
N GLU A 166 -7.91 -27.56 -15.50
CA GLU A 166 -8.02 -26.11 -15.27
C GLU A 166 -6.70 -25.43 -15.71
N PRO A 167 -6.75 -24.27 -16.40
CA PRO A 167 -5.55 -23.51 -16.71
C PRO A 167 -4.93 -22.93 -15.43
N LYS A 168 -3.60 -22.83 -15.39
CA LYS A 168 -2.84 -22.05 -14.41
C LYS A 168 -2.29 -20.80 -15.10
N GLN A 169 -2.30 -19.66 -14.42
CA GLN A 169 -1.92 -18.36 -14.95
C GLN A 169 -0.72 -17.82 -14.16
N MET A 170 0.24 -17.20 -14.82
CA MET A 170 1.38 -16.58 -14.14
C MET A 170 1.01 -15.28 -13.41
N GLY A 171 -0.14 -14.68 -13.69
CA GLY A 171 -0.76 -13.64 -12.85
C GLY A 171 -1.25 -14.14 -11.48
N ASP A 172 -1.47 -15.44 -11.29
CA ASP A 172 -2.04 -15.99 -10.04
C ASP A 172 -0.99 -16.11 -8.91
N ALA A 173 -1.32 -15.53 -7.74
CA ALA A 173 -0.57 -15.62 -6.51
C ALA A 173 -0.14 -17.06 -6.13
N ALA A 174 -0.96 -18.07 -6.45
CA ALA A 174 -0.69 -19.47 -6.16
C ALA A 174 0.46 -20.04 -7.02
N VAL A 175 0.62 -19.57 -8.26
CA VAL A 175 1.73 -19.97 -9.15
C VAL A 175 3.03 -19.35 -8.65
N LEU A 176 3.01 -18.06 -8.30
CA LEU A 176 4.14 -17.42 -7.63
C LEU A 176 4.50 -18.14 -6.32
N GLU A 177 3.52 -18.49 -5.48
CA GLU A 177 3.73 -19.20 -4.22
C GLU A 177 4.35 -20.61 -4.43
N GLU A 178 4.01 -21.30 -5.51
CA GLU A 178 4.67 -22.57 -5.89
C GLU A 178 6.11 -22.38 -6.39
N PHE A 179 6.42 -21.26 -7.06
CA PHE A 179 7.77 -20.92 -7.49
C PHE A 179 8.69 -20.59 -6.31
N VAL A 180 8.32 -19.60 -5.49
CA VAL A 180 9.18 -19.09 -4.40
C VAL A 180 9.37 -20.07 -3.24
N LYS A 181 8.61 -21.17 -3.19
CA LYS A 181 8.84 -22.30 -2.25
C LYS A 181 9.98 -23.24 -2.65
N ASP A 182 10.43 -23.20 -3.91
CA ASP A 182 11.51 -24.05 -4.44
C ASP A 182 12.87 -23.32 -4.53
N VAL A 183 12.97 -22.13 -3.92
CA VAL A 183 14.24 -21.43 -3.73
C VAL A 183 15.25 -22.38 -3.07
N ASP A 184 16.45 -22.52 -3.66
CA ASP A 184 17.48 -23.41 -3.10
C ASP A 184 18.07 -22.78 -1.84
N SER A 185 17.42 -23.13 -0.72
CA SER A 185 17.76 -22.60 0.60
C SER A 185 19.18 -22.93 1.08
N GLU A 186 19.96 -23.69 0.32
CA GLU A 186 21.36 -23.93 0.60
C GLU A 186 22.27 -22.82 0.04
N TYR A 187 21.83 -21.88 -0.81
CA TYR A 187 22.68 -20.76 -1.27
C TYR A 187 22.77 -19.62 -0.24
N GLU A 188 23.96 -19.05 -0.09
CA GLU A 188 24.23 -17.93 0.83
C GLU A 188 23.51 -16.64 0.43
N HIS A 189 23.51 -16.30 -0.87
CA HIS A 189 22.82 -15.13 -1.39
C HIS A 189 21.69 -15.54 -2.34
N ASN A 190 20.53 -14.88 -2.19
CA ASN A 190 19.32 -15.20 -2.92
C ASN A 190 18.68 -13.92 -3.47
N ALA A 191 18.46 -13.86 -4.78
CA ALA A 191 17.74 -12.79 -5.46
C ALA A 191 16.53 -13.34 -6.21
N LEU A 192 15.43 -12.58 -6.20
CA LEU A 192 14.19 -12.89 -6.93
C LEU A 192 13.86 -11.71 -7.84
N ILE A 193 13.70 -11.96 -9.14
CA ILE A 193 13.36 -10.96 -10.15
C ILE A 193 11.95 -11.24 -10.69
N PHE A 194 11.13 -10.19 -10.74
CA PHE A 194 9.84 -10.18 -11.43
C PHE A 194 10.00 -9.56 -12.82
N TRP A 195 9.50 -10.26 -13.84
CA TRP A 195 9.48 -9.89 -15.25
C TRP A 195 8.11 -10.37 -15.78
N ASN A 196 7.22 -9.59 -16.37
CA ASN A 196 7.35 -8.35 -17.13
C ASN A 196 6.49 -7.19 -16.56
N HIS A 197 6.18 -6.17 -17.39
CA HIS A 197 4.99 -5.27 -17.34
C HIS A 197 4.50 -4.89 -15.95
N GLY A 198 4.74 -3.65 -15.54
CA GLY A 198 4.28 -3.13 -14.25
C GLY A 198 3.33 -1.95 -14.34
N GLY A 199 2.22 -2.03 -13.60
CA GLY A 199 1.33 -0.92 -13.25
C GLY A 199 1.63 -0.33 -11.86
N GLY A 200 2.70 -0.79 -11.20
CA GLY A 200 3.05 -0.36 -9.85
C GLY A 200 2.00 -0.79 -8.83
N THR A 201 1.27 0.18 -8.30
CA THR A 201 0.15 -0.07 -7.37
C THR A 201 -1.16 -0.43 -8.06
N GLU A 202 -1.37 -0.02 -9.31
CA GLU A 202 -2.65 -0.19 -10.00
C GLU A 202 -2.74 -1.61 -10.56
N ASP A 203 -2.02 -1.89 -11.66
CA ASP A 203 -2.06 -3.17 -12.37
C ASP A 203 -0.96 -4.17 -11.95
N GLY A 204 -0.28 -3.94 -10.81
CA GLY A 204 0.70 -4.88 -10.27
C GLY A 204 1.92 -5.09 -11.17
N VAL A 205 2.36 -6.35 -11.34
CA VAL A 205 3.49 -6.77 -12.20
C VAL A 205 3.23 -8.15 -12.83
N CYS A 206 4.00 -8.53 -13.86
CA CYS A 206 3.92 -9.85 -14.51
C CYS A 206 2.56 -10.14 -15.16
N PHE A 207 2.14 -9.26 -16.08
CA PHE A 207 0.94 -9.44 -16.90
C PHE A 207 0.98 -10.73 -17.74
N ASP A 208 -0.05 -11.56 -17.61
CA ASP A 208 -0.27 -12.81 -18.33
C ASP A 208 -1.23 -12.59 -19.51
N GLU A 209 -0.76 -12.87 -20.73
CA GLU A 209 -1.48 -12.64 -21.99
C GLU A 209 -2.75 -13.50 -22.14
N TYR A 210 -2.82 -14.67 -21.50
CA TYR A 210 -3.98 -15.57 -21.62
C TYR A 210 -5.12 -15.21 -20.69
N SER A 211 -4.83 -14.63 -19.52
CA SER A 211 -5.83 -14.24 -18.53
C SER A 211 -6.16 -12.76 -18.51
N GLU A 212 -5.34 -11.92 -19.15
CA GLU A 212 -5.37 -10.46 -19.04
C GLU A 212 -5.25 -10.02 -17.57
N ASP A 213 -4.40 -10.70 -16.79
CA ASP A 213 -4.26 -10.55 -15.33
C ASP A 213 -2.80 -10.43 -14.89
N SER A 214 -2.54 -9.77 -13.75
CA SER A 214 -1.21 -9.44 -13.23
C SER A 214 -1.13 -9.71 -11.73
N LEU A 215 0.07 -10.04 -11.23
CA LEU A 215 0.31 -10.17 -9.80
C LEU A 215 0.20 -8.80 -9.09
N SER A 216 -0.89 -8.59 -8.36
CA SER A 216 -1.06 -7.39 -7.52
C SER A 216 -0.09 -7.39 -6.33
N LEU A 217 0.17 -6.20 -5.75
CA LEU A 217 1.07 -6.08 -4.59
C LEU A 217 0.61 -6.90 -3.37
N ILE A 218 -0.70 -7.09 -3.20
CA ILE A 218 -1.27 -7.89 -2.11
C ILE A 218 -1.11 -9.39 -2.36
N GLU A 219 -1.17 -9.83 -3.61
CA GLU A 219 -0.92 -11.23 -4.01
C GLU A 219 0.54 -11.62 -3.85
N ILE A 220 1.47 -10.75 -4.28
CA ILE A 220 2.91 -10.91 -4.01
C ILE A 220 3.16 -10.98 -2.50
N ASN A 221 2.59 -10.07 -1.71
CA ASN A 221 2.71 -10.07 -0.25
C ASN A 221 2.18 -11.37 0.38
N ASN A 222 1.07 -11.91 -0.12
CA ASN A 222 0.48 -13.15 0.37
C ASN A 222 1.34 -14.37 0.01
N ALA A 223 1.73 -14.52 -1.25
CA ALA A 223 2.58 -15.59 -1.74
C ALA A 223 3.93 -15.63 -0.99
N LEU A 224 4.63 -14.48 -0.89
CA LEU A 224 5.89 -14.38 -0.17
C LEU A 224 5.72 -14.57 1.35
N THR A 225 4.57 -14.19 1.94
CA THR A 225 4.25 -14.49 3.35
C THR A 225 4.09 -15.99 3.59
N HIS A 226 3.42 -16.71 2.70
CA HIS A 226 3.26 -18.17 2.79
C HIS A 226 4.57 -18.92 2.52
N ALA A 227 5.40 -18.43 1.58
CA ALA A 227 6.71 -18.99 1.27
C ALA A 227 7.81 -18.62 2.28
N LYS A 228 7.56 -17.71 3.22
CA LYS A 228 8.57 -17.16 4.15
C LYS A 228 9.37 -18.18 4.96
N SER A 229 8.87 -19.40 5.17
CA SER A 229 9.61 -20.48 5.85
C SER A 229 10.58 -21.26 4.95
N TYR A 230 10.52 -21.05 3.63
CA TYR A 230 11.38 -21.70 2.62
C TYR A 230 12.55 -20.80 2.22
N ILE A 231 12.33 -19.48 2.23
CA ILE A 231 13.36 -18.46 1.96
C ILE A 231 14.42 -18.44 3.09
N PRO A 232 15.73 -18.55 2.78
CA PRO A 232 16.82 -18.43 3.76
C PRO A 232 16.70 -17.22 4.66
N ASP A 233 16.88 -17.43 5.98
CA ASP A 233 16.73 -16.41 7.03
C ASP A 233 15.40 -15.58 6.97
N GLY A 234 14.42 -16.00 6.17
CA GLY A 234 13.12 -15.37 5.97
C GLY A 234 13.11 -14.16 5.03
N LYS A 235 14.17 -13.92 4.25
CA LYS A 235 14.32 -12.81 3.31
C LYS A 235 15.28 -13.12 2.14
N TYR A 236 15.04 -12.50 0.99
CA TYR A 236 16.01 -12.38 -0.10
C TYR A 236 17.03 -11.26 0.18
N ASP A 237 18.25 -11.39 -0.34
CA ASP A 237 19.20 -10.27 -0.38
C ASP A 237 18.62 -9.13 -1.22
N MET A 238 18.00 -9.46 -2.35
CA MET A 238 17.42 -8.49 -3.28
C MET A 238 16.12 -9.03 -3.90
N ILE A 239 15.10 -8.17 -4.02
CA ILE A 239 14.02 -8.37 -4.99
C ILE A 239 14.15 -7.34 -6.10
N GLY A 240 14.11 -7.80 -7.34
CA GLY A 240 14.17 -6.98 -8.55
C GLY A 240 12.83 -6.92 -9.26
N TYR A 241 12.56 -5.77 -9.89
CA TYR A 241 11.46 -5.59 -10.82
C TYR A 241 12.02 -5.07 -12.15
N ASP A 242 12.01 -5.94 -13.14
CA ASP A 242 12.25 -5.63 -14.57
C ASP A 242 10.88 -5.39 -15.19
N ALA A 243 10.33 -4.24 -14.80
CA ALA A 243 8.97 -3.80 -15.00
C ALA A 243 8.81 -2.31 -14.66
N CYS A 244 8.01 -1.62 -15.48
CA CYS A 244 7.58 -0.24 -15.30
C CYS A 244 6.99 0.03 -13.89
N LEU A 245 7.16 1.25 -13.38
CA LEU A 245 6.44 1.80 -12.21
C LEU A 245 6.64 1.11 -10.84
N MET A 246 7.42 0.03 -10.75
CA MET A 246 7.55 -0.77 -9.53
C MET A 246 8.39 -0.12 -8.40
N ALA A 247 9.07 0.99 -8.62
CA ALA A 247 9.80 1.72 -7.58
C ALA A 247 8.91 2.71 -6.76
N SER A 248 7.60 2.44 -6.68
CA SER A 248 6.69 3.16 -5.78
C SER A 248 7.01 2.90 -4.30
N PHE A 249 6.56 3.80 -3.41
CA PHE A 249 6.73 3.65 -1.96
C PHE A 249 5.94 2.46 -1.41
N GLU A 250 4.77 2.20 -1.98
CA GLU A 250 3.92 1.05 -1.68
C GLU A 250 4.63 -0.26 -2.02
N THR A 251 5.15 -0.39 -3.25
CA THR A 251 5.90 -1.58 -3.67
C THR A 251 7.15 -1.76 -2.80
N LEU A 252 7.95 -0.71 -2.60
CA LEU A 252 9.15 -0.80 -1.78
C LEU A 252 8.84 -1.11 -0.30
N ALA A 253 7.71 -0.64 0.24
CA ALA A 253 7.27 -0.95 1.60
C ALA A 253 6.83 -2.42 1.74
N MET A 254 6.08 -2.93 0.77
CA MET A 254 5.70 -4.35 0.66
C MET A 254 6.96 -5.22 0.54
N THR A 255 7.85 -4.87 -0.38
CA THR A 255 9.11 -5.60 -0.66
C THR A 255 10.00 -5.66 0.58
N ALA A 256 10.02 -4.61 1.42
CA ALA A 256 10.82 -4.57 2.66
C ALA A 256 10.45 -5.65 3.70
N HIS A 257 9.26 -6.28 3.58
CA HIS A 257 8.89 -7.44 4.38
C HIS A 257 9.67 -8.71 3.98
N PHE A 258 10.17 -8.79 2.74
CA PHE A 258 10.69 -10.01 2.11
C PHE A 258 12.10 -9.88 1.53
N ALA A 259 12.64 -8.67 1.36
CA ALA A 259 14.03 -8.46 0.94
C ALA A 259 14.72 -7.37 1.77
N ASP A 260 16.06 -7.33 1.72
CA ASP A 260 16.87 -6.26 2.30
C ASP A 260 17.23 -5.15 1.31
N TYR A 261 17.28 -5.46 0.01
CA TYR A 261 17.50 -4.48 -1.07
C TYR A 261 16.49 -4.62 -2.21
N ALA A 262 16.31 -3.57 -3.00
CA ALA A 262 15.52 -3.62 -4.24
C ALA A 262 16.20 -2.88 -5.40
N ALA A 263 15.89 -3.31 -6.62
CA ALA A 263 16.06 -2.50 -7.84
C ALA A 263 14.75 -2.48 -8.64
N ALA A 264 14.34 -1.29 -9.11
CA ALA A 264 13.09 -1.07 -9.85
C ALA A 264 13.07 0.29 -10.57
N SER A 265 12.25 0.42 -11.62
CA SER A 265 11.95 1.69 -12.28
C SER A 265 10.75 2.43 -11.66
N MET A 266 10.77 3.76 -11.61
CA MET A 266 9.61 4.59 -11.24
C MET A 266 8.80 5.08 -12.45
N THR A 267 9.37 4.99 -13.64
CA THR A 267 8.73 5.43 -14.89
C THR A 267 8.31 4.21 -15.69
N LEU A 268 7.80 4.45 -16.90
CA LEU A 268 7.88 3.41 -17.92
C LEU A 268 9.36 3.00 -18.08
N GLU A 269 9.58 1.69 -18.16
CA GLU A 269 10.87 1.09 -18.46
C GLU A 269 11.09 1.09 -19.98
N ALA A 270 12.34 1.24 -20.39
CA ALA A 270 12.69 1.22 -21.80
C ALA A 270 12.47 -0.20 -22.35
N GLY A 271 11.98 -0.31 -23.59
CA GLY A 271 11.42 -1.55 -24.13
C GLY A 271 12.39 -2.72 -24.39
N LEU A 272 13.60 -2.71 -23.82
CA LEU A 272 14.52 -3.87 -23.77
C LEU A 272 14.83 -4.31 -22.33
N GLY A 273 14.20 -3.71 -21.30
CA GLY A 273 14.33 -4.13 -19.90
C GLY A 273 15.73 -3.94 -19.31
N TRP A 274 16.10 -4.81 -18.37
CA TRP A 274 17.42 -4.80 -17.76
C TRP A 274 18.52 -5.31 -18.70
N TYR A 275 19.68 -4.63 -18.73
CA TYR A 275 20.86 -5.15 -19.42
C TYR A 275 21.51 -6.29 -18.60
N TYR A 276 21.10 -7.53 -18.82
CA TYR A 276 21.47 -8.71 -18.00
C TYR A 276 22.94 -9.11 -18.11
N THR A 277 23.58 -8.85 -19.26
CA THR A 277 24.97 -9.28 -19.52
C THR A 277 25.96 -8.82 -18.44
N PRO A 278 26.07 -7.52 -18.09
CA PRO A 278 26.95 -7.04 -17.01
C PRO A 278 26.50 -7.45 -15.60
N ILE A 279 25.20 -7.66 -15.37
CA ILE A 279 24.68 -8.17 -14.09
C ILE A 279 25.25 -9.58 -13.84
N MET A 280 25.17 -10.45 -14.85
CA MET A 280 25.66 -11.83 -14.79
C MET A 280 27.20 -11.89 -14.72
N GLU A 281 27.93 -11.04 -15.42
CA GLU A 281 29.40 -10.93 -15.27
C GLU A 281 29.80 -10.45 -13.86
N SER A 282 29.02 -9.56 -13.23
CA SER A 282 29.27 -9.13 -11.84
C SER A 282 29.06 -10.27 -10.84
N LEU A 283 27.98 -11.06 -10.99
CA LEU A 283 27.73 -12.26 -10.18
C LEU A 283 28.86 -13.29 -10.35
N LYS A 284 29.30 -13.55 -11.58
CA LYS A 284 30.47 -14.40 -11.89
C LYS A 284 31.74 -13.91 -11.17
N ALA A 285 32.08 -12.64 -11.32
CA ALA A 285 33.27 -12.03 -10.72
C ALA A 285 33.25 -12.07 -9.17
N ASN A 286 32.05 -11.99 -8.57
CA ASN A 286 31.85 -11.95 -7.13
C ASN A 286 31.32 -13.25 -6.50
N SER A 287 31.23 -14.34 -7.28
CA SER A 287 30.72 -15.66 -6.87
C SER A 287 31.33 -16.25 -5.59
N TYR A 288 32.56 -15.87 -5.22
CA TYR A 288 33.24 -16.28 -3.98
C TYR A 288 33.51 -15.11 -3.01
N ASN A 289 32.93 -13.94 -3.26
CA ASN A 289 33.12 -12.71 -2.51
C ASN A 289 31.94 -12.44 -1.56
N TYR A 290 32.05 -12.94 -0.32
CA TYR A 290 31.14 -12.72 0.81
C TYR A 290 30.91 -11.25 1.21
N GLN A 291 31.54 -10.29 0.53
CA GLN A 291 31.34 -8.85 0.75
C GLN A 291 30.64 -8.17 -0.43
N TYR A 292 30.31 -8.92 -1.49
CA TYR A 292 29.37 -8.49 -2.53
C TYR A 292 27.98 -8.88 -2.06
N THR A 293 27.12 -7.88 -1.82
CA THR A 293 25.83 -8.02 -1.15
C THR A 293 24.67 -7.70 -2.11
N GLY A 294 23.42 -7.91 -1.67
CA GLY A 294 22.24 -7.43 -2.41
C GLY A 294 22.28 -5.93 -2.74
N ALA A 295 22.94 -5.11 -1.91
CA ALA A 295 23.18 -3.70 -2.20
C ALA A 295 24.06 -3.52 -3.44
N ASP A 296 25.10 -4.34 -3.58
CA ASP A 296 26.04 -4.30 -4.69
C ASP A 296 25.42 -4.83 -5.97
N LEU A 297 24.58 -5.86 -5.89
CA LEU A 297 23.77 -6.33 -7.01
C LEU A 297 22.78 -5.26 -7.49
N ALA A 298 22.00 -4.65 -6.60
CA ALA A 298 21.05 -3.60 -6.95
C ALA A 298 21.74 -2.38 -7.58
N LYS A 299 22.92 -1.96 -7.06
CA LYS A 299 23.75 -0.92 -7.68
C LYS A 299 24.31 -1.34 -9.04
N THR A 300 24.65 -2.61 -9.24
CA THR A 300 25.05 -3.15 -10.56
C THR A 300 23.89 -3.07 -11.55
N VAL A 301 22.67 -3.44 -11.18
CA VAL A 301 21.47 -3.32 -12.06
C VAL A 301 21.29 -1.87 -12.51
N ALA A 302 21.21 -0.92 -11.56
CA ALA A 302 21.05 0.48 -11.92
C ALA A 302 22.22 1.04 -12.75
N GLN A 303 23.46 0.56 -12.54
CA GLN A 303 24.61 0.93 -13.37
C GLN A 303 24.50 0.36 -14.79
N ALA A 304 24.17 -0.92 -14.94
CA ALA A 304 23.99 -1.58 -16.22
C ALA A 304 22.91 -0.89 -17.07
N TYR A 305 21.79 -0.52 -16.43
CA TYR A 305 20.71 0.23 -17.06
C TYR A 305 21.14 1.63 -17.52
N TYR A 306 21.93 2.36 -16.71
CA TYR A 306 22.53 3.63 -17.13
C TYR A 306 23.51 3.46 -18.29
N ASP A 307 24.39 2.46 -18.20
CA ASP A 307 25.44 2.22 -19.20
C ASP A 307 24.81 1.91 -20.57
N PHE A 308 23.73 1.12 -20.58
CA PHE A 308 23.02 0.72 -21.79
C PHE A 308 22.18 1.85 -22.42
N TYR A 309 21.38 2.58 -21.62
CA TYR A 309 20.42 3.57 -22.14
C TYR A 309 20.93 5.01 -22.21
N LEU A 310 21.97 5.37 -21.44
CA LEU A 310 22.31 6.78 -21.15
C LEU A 310 23.81 7.12 -21.23
N SER A 311 24.72 6.16 -21.46
CA SER A 311 26.16 6.44 -21.44
C SER A 311 26.79 6.61 -22.83
N ASP A 312 27.46 7.75 -23.04
CA ASP A 312 28.19 8.04 -24.30
C ASP A 312 29.31 7.02 -24.60
N GLU A 313 29.86 6.30 -23.61
CA GLU A 313 30.97 5.36 -23.79
C GLU A 313 30.54 3.99 -24.34
N VAL A 314 29.37 3.45 -23.95
CA VAL A 314 28.85 2.19 -24.52
C VAL A 314 28.43 2.39 -25.97
N ILE A 315 27.79 3.52 -26.27
CA ILE A 315 27.30 3.89 -27.60
C ILE A 315 28.45 3.85 -28.65
N ASN A 316 29.68 4.18 -28.25
CA ASN A 316 30.83 4.26 -29.16
C ASN A 316 31.59 2.94 -29.42
N LYS A 317 31.34 1.83 -28.69
CA LYS A 317 32.29 0.69 -28.71
C LYS A 317 31.76 -0.72 -28.96
N GLU A 318 30.60 -1.10 -28.43
CA GLU A 318 30.11 -2.50 -28.60
C GLU A 318 29.05 -2.64 -29.70
N LEU A 319 28.27 -1.59 -30.01
CA LEU A 319 27.09 -1.70 -30.89
C LEU A 319 27.30 -1.16 -32.30
N LEU A 320 27.98 -0.02 -32.47
CA LEU A 320 28.18 0.63 -33.77
C LEU A 320 29.65 0.58 -34.26
N GLY A 321 30.60 0.34 -33.35
CA GLY A 321 32.05 0.38 -33.62
C GLY A 321 32.64 1.80 -33.66
N GLU A 322 33.97 1.90 -33.52
CA GLU A 322 34.67 3.19 -33.39
C GLU A 322 34.61 4.10 -34.65
N ASP A 323 34.07 3.61 -35.77
CA ASP A 323 34.03 4.27 -37.10
C ASP A 323 32.60 4.62 -37.59
N ALA A 324 31.58 4.56 -36.72
CA ALA A 324 30.16 4.72 -37.08
C ALA A 324 29.81 6.08 -37.72
N THR A 325 28.95 6.05 -38.75
CA THR A 325 28.53 7.24 -39.54
C THR A 325 27.32 7.96 -38.96
N GLU A 326 27.15 9.26 -39.28
CA GLU A 326 26.00 10.07 -38.80
C GLU A 326 24.63 9.43 -39.17
N GLU A 327 24.50 8.76 -40.31
CA GLU A 327 23.26 8.05 -40.69
C GLU A 327 23.02 6.77 -39.85
N GLU A 328 24.06 6.08 -39.41
CA GLU A 328 23.95 4.92 -38.50
C GLU A 328 23.60 5.37 -37.07
N TRP A 329 24.07 6.55 -36.66
CA TRP A 329 23.69 7.21 -35.41
C TRP A 329 22.22 7.65 -35.41
N ASP A 330 21.75 8.35 -36.45
CA ASP A 330 20.34 8.75 -36.57
C ASP A 330 19.42 7.52 -36.62
N ALA A 331 19.79 6.48 -37.38
CA ALA A 331 19.02 5.23 -37.45
C ALA A 331 19.01 4.45 -36.12
N TRP A 332 20.04 4.58 -35.28
CA TRP A 332 20.08 3.96 -33.94
C TRP A 332 19.33 4.79 -32.89
N TYR A 333 19.36 6.12 -32.98
CA TYR A 333 18.49 6.99 -32.18
C TYR A 333 17.01 6.70 -32.47
N ASP A 334 16.64 6.60 -33.75
CA ASP A 334 15.31 6.16 -34.21
C ASP A 334 15.03 4.66 -33.92
N SER A 335 16.03 3.87 -33.50
CA SER A 335 15.84 2.46 -33.07
C SER A 335 15.35 2.32 -31.63
N GLY A 336 15.38 3.40 -30.83
CA GLY A 336 14.87 3.41 -29.45
C GLY A 336 15.77 2.76 -28.41
N THR A 337 17.09 2.73 -28.63
CA THR A 337 18.06 2.13 -27.67
C THR A 337 18.72 3.17 -26.74
N TYR A 338 18.87 4.44 -27.15
CA TYR A 338 19.06 5.54 -26.20
C TYR A 338 17.69 6.00 -25.71
N ASP A 339 17.45 5.93 -24.41
CA ASP A 339 16.19 6.40 -23.84
C ASP A 339 16.45 7.53 -22.83
N PRO A 340 16.14 8.80 -23.18
CA PRO A 340 16.26 9.90 -22.23
C PRO A 340 15.19 9.87 -21.14
N GLU A 341 14.20 8.96 -21.20
CA GLU A 341 13.22 8.70 -20.15
C GLU A 341 13.72 7.65 -19.13
N ALA A 342 14.81 6.94 -19.43
CA ALA A 342 15.36 5.82 -18.65
C ALA A 342 15.56 6.15 -17.16
N PHE A 343 14.81 5.45 -16.30
CA PHE A 343 14.96 5.52 -14.84
C PHE A 343 15.25 4.14 -14.26
N MET A 344 16.20 4.05 -13.31
CA MET A 344 16.39 2.85 -12.49
C MET A 344 16.94 3.22 -11.11
N GLY A 345 16.33 2.71 -10.04
CA GLY A 345 16.74 2.99 -8.65
C GLY A 345 17.22 1.74 -7.92
N ALA A 346 18.21 1.91 -7.03
CA ALA A 346 18.67 0.88 -6.11
C ALA A 346 18.42 1.33 -4.65
N PHE A 347 17.75 0.51 -3.84
CA PHE A 347 17.18 0.92 -2.55
C PHE A 347 17.57 -0.01 -1.39
N ASP A 348 17.87 0.56 -0.22
CA ASP A 348 18.06 -0.13 1.06
C ASP A 348 16.74 -0.21 1.83
N LEU A 349 16.11 -1.40 1.79
CA LEU A 349 14.79 -1.61 2.37
C LEU A 349 14.80 -1.66 3.90
N SER A 350 15.96 -1.77 4.56
CA SER A 350 16.07 -1.66 6.03
C SER A 350 15.58 -0.30 6.55
N LYS A 351 15.60 0.72 5.69
CA LYS A 351 15.14 2.08 6.01
C LYS A 351 13.62 2.20 5.95
N MET A 352 12.91 1.38 5.18
CA MET A 352 11.49 1.58 4.85
C MET A 352 10.59 1.66 6.08
N ASN A 353 10.73 0.78 7.08
CA ASN A 353 9.93 0.87 8.31
C ASN A 353 10.12 2.21 9.05
N SER A 354 11.33 2.79 9.01
CA SER A 354 11.58 4.11 9.60
C SER A 354 11.03 5.24 8.73
N LEU A 355 11.15 5.12 7.41
CA LEU A 355 10.60 6.07 6.44
C LEU A 355 9.07 6.12 6.50
N THR A 356 8.37 4.98 6.58
CA THR A 356 6.91 4.91 6.72
C THR A 356 6.44 5.60 8.00
N ILE A 357 7.16 5.43 9.13
CA ILE A 357 6.84 6.12 10.39
C ILE A 357 7.10 7.63 10.29
N MET A 358 8.22 8.05 9.66
CA MET A 358 8.53 9.46 9.46
C MET A 358 7.52 10.12 8.51
N PHE A 359 7.12 9.43 7.44
CA PHE A 359 6.12 9.88 6.51
C PHE A 359 4.75 10.00 7.16
N ASP A 360 4.28 8.97 7.88
CA ASP A 360 3.02 9.00 8.63
C ASP A 360 2.95 10.22 9.58
N SER A 361 4.05 10.46 10.29
CA SER A 361 4.19 11.60 11.21
C SER A 361 4.15 12.96 10.48
N MET A 362 4.82 13.07 9.33
CA MET A 362 4.81 14.26 8.46
C MET A 362 3.42 14.50 7.85
N ALA A 363 2.83 13.46 7.24
CA ALA A 363 1.50 13.48 6.65
C ALA A 363 0.45 13.91 7.67
N GLN A 364 0.51 13.45 8.93
CA GLN A 364 -0.38 13.93 10.00
C GLN A 364 -0.27 15.44 10.24
N THR A 365 0.90 16.05 10.07
CA THR A 365 1.06 17.51 10.22
C THR A 365 0.63 18.26 8.96
N MET A 366 0.86 17.70 7.78
CA MET A 366 0.27 18.22 6.53
C MET A 366 -1.25 18.23 6.64
N LEU A 367 -1.82 17.11 7.13
CA LEU A 367 -3.23 16.89 7.46
C LEU A 367 -3.79 17.80 8.58
N ALA A 368 -2.93 18.59 9.23
CA ALA A 368 -3.30 19.64 10.18
C ALA A 368 -3.08 21.06 9.62
N ILE A 369 -2.24 21.20 8.58
CA ILE A 369 -1.85 22.45 7.94
C ILE A 369 -2.87 22.89 6.89
N ASN A 370 -3.37 21.99 6.03
CA ASN A 370 -4.40 22.36 5.05
C ASN A 370 -5.82 22.41 5.67
N ASN A 371 -5.97 21.88 6.88
CA ASN A 371 -7.02 22.14 7.87
C ASN A 371 -6.86 23.49 8.63
N ASP A 372 -5.73 24.21 8.50
CA ASP A 372 -5.52 25.51 9.14
C ASP A 372 -5.72 26.65 8.14
N ALA A 373 -6.80 27.43 8.33
CA ALA A 373 -7.21 28.49 7.41
C ALA A 373 -6.15 29.59 7.16
N ASN A 374 -5.14 29.73 8.02
CA ASN A 374 -4.04 30.68 7.80
C ASN A 374 -2.91 30.09 6.93
N LEU A 375 -2.82 28.76 6.85
CA LEU A 375 -1.72 28.03 6.22
C LEU A 375 -2.12 27.40 4.90
N ALA A 376 -3.26 26.72 4.84
CA ALA A 376 -3.72 25.89 3.73
C ALA A 376 -3.42 26.47 2.33
N GLY A 377 -4.04 27.61 2.00
CA GLY A 377 -3.89 28.24 0.69
C GLY A 377 -2.50 28.86 0.42
N GLY A 378 -1.63 28.96 1.42
CA GLY A 378 -0.22 29.35 1.26
C GLY A 378 0.71 28.15 1.10
N PHE A 379 0.44 27.07 1.84
CA PHE A 379 1.17 25.80 1.81
C PHE A 379 0.93 25.05 0.49
N VAL A 380 -0.33 24.96 0.04
CA VAL A 380 -0.69 24.42 -1.29
C VAL A 380 0.01 25.21 -2.41
N LYS A 381 0.04 26.55 -2.31
CA LYS A 381 0.80 27.42 -3.24
C LYS A 381 2.32 27.31 -3.12
N ALA A 382 2.85 26.66 -2.09
CA ALA A 382 4.26 26.29 -2.00
C ALA A 382 4.49 24.94 -2.69
N GLY A 383 3.60 23.96 -2.46
CA GLY A 383 3.59 22.70 -3.19
C GLY A 383 3.57 22.89 -4.72
N TYR A 384 2.68 23.73 -5.25
CA TYR A 384 2.64 24.04 -6.70
C TYR A 384 3.87 24.81 -7.25
N LYS A 385 4.78 25.27 -6.41
CA LYS A 385 6.07 25.85 -6.83
C LYS A 385 7.20 24.83 -6.89
N ALA A 386 6.95 23.60 -6.45
CA ALA A 386 7.87 22.51 -6.66
C ALA A 386 8.27 22.49 -8.15
N LYS A 387 9.57 22.45 -8.40
CA LYS A 387 10.06 22.16 -9.73
C LYS A 387 9.64 20.75 -10.11
N GLY A 388 9.54 20.51 -11.42
CA GLY A 388 9.53 19.14 -11.90
C GLY A 388 10.88 18.46 -11.75
N ILE A 389 10.93 17.19 -12.17
CA ILE A 389 12.09 16.30 -11.99
C ILE A 389 13.36 16.95 -12.54
N ASP A 390 14.42 16.95 -11.74
CA ASP A 390 15.75 17.50 -12.07
C ASP A 390 16.80 16.40 -11.90
N VAL A 391 17.49 16.10 -13.01
CA VAL A 391 18.50 15.04 -13.18
C VAL A 391 19.68 15.11 -12.20
N LYS A 392 19.81 16.17 -11.40
CA LYS A 392 20.96 16.40 -10.50
C LYS A 392 20.65 16.25 -9.02
N THR A 393 19.40 16.44 -8.59
CA THR A 393 19.08 16.52 -7.14
C THR A 393 17.66 16.16 -6.72
N ASP A 394 16.73 15.96 -7.65
CA ASP A 394 15.33 15.74 -7.28
C ASP A 394 14.91 14.29 -7.57
N LEU A 395 14.65 13.52 -6.52
CA LEU A 395 13.87 12.30 -6.65
C LEU A 395 12.42 12.72 -6.89
N VAL A 396 12.18 13.08 -8.14
CA VAL A 396 10.86 13.14 -8.74
C VAL A 396 9.94 14.18 -8.10
N GLY A 397 10.46 15.41 -7.99
CA GLY A 397 9.75 16.57 -7.45
C GLY A 397 9.57 16.55 -5.93
N MET A 398 9.82 15.43 -5.24
CA MET A 398 9.64 15.33 -3.78
C MET A 398 10.68 16.18 -3.04
N THR A 399 11.92 16.23 -3.50
CA THR A 399 12.95 17.09 -2.90
C THR A 399 12.58 18.55 -3.08
N SER A 400 12.12 18.98 -4.26
CA SER A 400 11.67 20.36 -4.48
C SER A 400 10.37 20.69 -3.73
N PHE A 401 9.40 19.78 -3.67
CA PHE A 401 8.17 19.93 -2.90
C PHE A 401 8.45 20.14 -1.41
N LEU A 402 9.28 19.29 -0.81
CA LEU A 402 9.68 19.42 0.59
C LEU A 402 10.44 20.73 0.80
N ASN A 403 11.37 21.10 -0.09
CA ASN A 403 12.09 22.37 0.01
C ASN A 403 11.14 23.60 -0.01
N GLU A 404 10.21 23.70 -0.95
CA GLU A 404 9.27 24.83 -1.06
C GLU A 404 8.29 24.89 0.12
N THR A 405 7.72 23.75 0.52
CA THR A 405 6.78 23.68 1.65
C THR A 405 7.45 23.93 3.00
N ILE A 406 8.67 23.41 3.22
CA ILE A 406 9.51 23.73 4.39
C ILE A 406 9.84 25.23 4.40
N ALA A 407 10.28 25.81 3.27
CA ALA A 407 10.60 27.23 3.19
C ALA A 407 9.38 28.12 3.45
N TYR A 408 8.19 27.75 2.96
CA TYR A 408 6.94 28.42 3.29
C TYR A 408 6.63 28.34 4.80
N ALA A 409 6.70 27.14 5.38
CA ALA A 409 6.38 26.92 6.79
C ALA A 409 7.35 27.68 7.72
N GLN A 410 8.67 27.61 7.45
CA GLN A 410 9.68 28.41 8.16
C GLN A 410 9.39 29.90 8.05
N LYS A 411 9.11 30.42 6.85
CA LYS A 411 8.82 31.83 6.62
C LYS A 411 7.55 32.29 7.34
N TYR A 412 6.51 31.45 7.39
CA TYR A 412 5.31 31.73 8.16
C TYR A 412 5.61 31.74 9.66
N ALA A 413 6.33 30.75 10.17
CA ALA A 413 6.68 30.64 11.58
C ALA A 413 7.48 31.86 12.06
N THR A 414 8.59 32.19 11.40
CA THR A 414 9.46 33.34 11.74
C THR A 414 8.73 34.68 11.65
N LYS A 415 7.88 34.88 10.63
CA LYS A 415 7.12 36.14 10.50
C LYS A 415 6.14 36.37 11.66
N ASN A 416 5.63 35.30 12.25
CA ASN A 416 4.56 35.33 13.25
C ASN A 416 5.04 34.88 14.65
N GLU A 417 6.35 34.76 14.84
CA GLU A 417 6.94 34.35 16.11
C GLU A 417 6.55 35.32 17.24
N GLY A 418 6.22 34.77 18.41
CA GLY A 418 5.78 35.57 19.56
C GLY A 418 4.37 36.20 19.43
N SER A 419 3.60 35.89 18.39
CA SER A 419 2.23 36.41 18.23
C SER A 419 1.30 36.01 19.38
N GLU A 420 0.69 37.01 20.02
CA GLU A 420 -0.31 36.82 21.09
C GLU A 420 -1.65 36.29 20.57
N ASP A 421 -1.90 36.32 19.25
CA ASP A 421 -3.10 35.70 18.68
C ASP A 421 -2.99 34.17 18.76
N ARG A 422 -3.93 33.55 19.49
CA ARG A 422 -3.93 32.11 19.77
C ARG A 422 -4.02 31.22 18.53
N TYR A 423 -4.64 31.70 17.45
CA TYR A 423 -4.77 30.95 16.19
C TYR A 423 -3.48 31.03 15.41
N ILE A 424 -2.91 32.24 15.26
CA ILE A 424 -1.58 32.42 14.63
C ILE A 424 -0.52 31.64 15.41
N SER A 425 -0.51 31.70 16.74
CA SER A 425 0.35 30.90 17.61
C SER A 425 0.17 29.38 17.42
N ARG A 426 -1.02 28.90 17.02
CA ARG A 426 -1.24 27.48 16.64
C ARG A 426 -0.64 27.20 15.27
N SER A 427 -0.91 28.04 14.27
CA SER A 427 -0.36 27.93 12.92
C SER A 427 1.18 27.91 12.94
N VAL A 428 1.83 28.76 13.75
CA VAL A 428 3.29 28.75 13.98
C VAL A 428 3.79 27.40 14.52
N ARG A 429 3.08 26.79 15.49
CA ARG A 429 3.45 25.46 16.02
C ARG A 429 3.30 24.35 14.97
N LEU A 430 2.26 24.40 14.15
CA LEU A 430 2.05 23.46 13.03
C LEU A 430 3.16 23.60 11.98
N CYS A 431 3.55 24.83 11.64
CA CYS A 431 4.68 25.08 10.76
C CYS A 431 5.99 24.52 11.34
N ASN A 432 6.30 24.75 12.61
CA ASN A 432 7.52 24.23 13.23
C ASN A 432 7.55 22.69 13.30
N ASP A 433 6.44 22.07 13.68
CA ASP A 433 6.28 20.60 13.70
C ASP A 433 6.43 20.00 12.29
N TYR A 434 5.87 20.65 11.27
CA TYR A 434 6.05 20.23 9.88
C TYR A 434 7.51 20.38 9.43
N VAL A 435 8.14 21.51 9.71
CA VAL A 435 9.55 21.76 9.35
C VAL A 435 10.46 20.72 9.98
N GLU A 436 10.26 20.36 11.24
CA GLU A 436 11.01 19.30 11.91
C GLU A 436 10.84 17.94 11.20
N LYS A 437 9.60 17.51 10.99
CA LYS A 437 9.26 16.20 10.42
C LYS A 437 9.61 16.07 8.95
N ALA A 438 9.31 17.08 8.15
CA ALA A 438 9.63 17.12 6.73
C ALA A 438 11.13 17.20 6.49
N THR A 439 11.88 17.93 7.34
CA THR A 439 13.35 17.92 7.27
C THR A 439 13.92 16.56 7.65
N ALA A 440 13.38 15.91 8.69
CA ALA A 440 13.80 14.57 9.09
C ALA A 440 13.50 13.51 8.01
N PHE A 441 12.30 13.52 7.44
CA PHE A 441 11.90 12.64 6.35
C PHE A 441 12.75 12.87 5.09
N LYS A 442 12.88 14.14 4.64
CA LYS A 442 13.76 14.52 3.52
C LYS A 442 15.18 13.99 3.71
N LYS A 443 15.75 14.18 4.90
CA LYS A 443 17.09 13.71 5.24
C LYS A 443 17.20 12.19 5.14
N ALA A 444 16.29 11.46 5.78
CA ALA A 444 16.29 9.99 5.76
C ALA A 444 16.10 9.40 4.35
N MET A 445 15.43 10.12 3.46
CA MET A 445 15.12 9.66 2.10
C MET A 445 16.20 10.03 1.07
N PHE A 446 16.86 11.20 1.20
CA PHE A 446 17.75 11.76 0.17
C PHE A 446 19.18 12.09 0.63
N GLU A 447 19.43 12.15 1.94
CA GLU A 447 20.72 12.51 2.53
C GLU A 447 21.32 11.36 3.38
N GLU A 448 20.62 10.24 3.47
CA GLU A 448 21.04 8.98 4.10
C GLU A 448 20.96 7.84 3.07
N ASP A 449 21.62 6.71 3.34
CA ASP A 449 21.83 5.59 2.40
C ASP A 449 20.56 4.77 2.07
N PHE A 450 19.36 5.38 2.04
CA PHE A 450 18.15 4.73 1.52
C PHE A 450 18.26 4.50 0.01
N CYS A 451 18.57 5.55 -0.74
CA CYS A 451 18.74 5.48 -2.18
C CYS A 451 20.22 5.26 -2.52
N LEU A 452 20.61 4.00 -2.74
CA LEU A 452 21.99 3.58 -2.91
C LEU A 452 22.58 4.01 -4.26
N LYS A 453 21.73 4.06 -5.29
CA LYS A 453 22.05 4.57 -6.62
C LYS A 453 20.78 5.00 -7.33
N LEU A 454 20.90 6.01 -8.18
CA LEU A 454 19.86 6.44 -9.11
C LEU A 454 20.45 6.58 -10.50
N THR A 455 19.68 6.11 -11.47
CA THR A 455 19.84 6.35 -12.88
C THR A 455 18.68 7.26 -13.28
N LEU A 456 19.02 8.47 -13.72
CA LEU A 456 18.06 9.51 -14.07
C LEU A 456 18.23 9.80 -15.57
N GLY A 457 17.11 9.80 -16.29
CA GLY A 457 17.06 10.11 -17.71
C GLY A 457 17.64 11.48 -18.09
N GLY A 458 17.92 11.68 -19.37
CA GLY A 458 18.56 12.89 -19.88
C GLY A 458 17.72 14.16 -19.71
N GLU A 459 18.36 15.34 -19.84
CA GLU A 459 17.72 16.67 -19.73
C GLU A 459 16.63 16.94 -20.80
N HIS A 460 16.36 15.98 -21.70
CA HIS A 460 15.36 16.03 -22.77
C HIS A 460 14.30 14.93 -22.70
N GLY A 461 14.31 14.07 -21.67
CA GLY A 461 13.28 13.05 -21.49
C GLY A 461 11.91 13.64 -21.22
N ARG A 462 10.82 12.91 -21.55
CA ARG A 462 9.42 13.31 -21.28
C ARG A 462 9.17 13.73 -19.83
N TYR A 463 9.85 13.08 -18.88
CA TYR A 463 9.73 13.37 -17.46
C TYR A 463 10.64 14.52 -16.96
N ALA A 464 11.55 15.03 -17.79
CA ALA A 464 12.43 16.14 -17.42
C ALA A 464 11.63 17.44 -17.25
N GLY A 465 11.62 17.99 -16.04
CA GLY A 465 10.83 19.17 -15.70
C GLY A 465 9.33 18.94 -15.49
N GLU A 466 8.83 17.71 -15.57
CA GLU A 466 7.43 17.36 -15.23
C GLU A 466 7.20 17.43 -13.71
N GLN A 467 6.07 18.01 -13.27
CA GLN A 467 5.76 18.27 -11.85
C GLN A 467 5.30 17.01 -11.07
N GLY A 468 6.08 15.93 -11.15
CA GLY A 468 6.02 14.78 -10.24
C GLY A 468 5.49 13.47 -10.83
N VAL A 469 6.27 12.41 -10.66
CA VAL A 469 5.92 10.97 -10.69
C VAL A 469 6.33 10.36 -9.34
N SER A 470 5.86 10.96 -8.24
CA SER A 470 6.46 10.79 -6.91
C SER A 470 6.51 9.31 -6.51
N LEU A 471 7.42 8.94 -5.60
CA LEU A 471 7.34 7.66 -4.89
C LEU A 471 5.95 7.42 -4.27
N LEU A 472 5.19 8.48 -4.00
CA LEU A 472 3.85 8.50 -3.41
C LEU A 472 2.73 8.77 -4.44
N TYR A 473 3.06 8.80 -5.73
CA TYR A 473 2.23 9.30 -6.82
C TYR A 473 2.67 8.67 -8.17
N PRO A 474 2.31 7.41 -8.44
CA PRO A 474 2.45 6.83 -9.77
C PRO A 474 1.43 7.49 -10.72
N GLN A 475 1.97 8.39 -11.53
CA GLN A 475 1.54 8.78 -12.87
C GLN A 475 0.15 9.38 -13.15
N LYS A 476 0.23 10.32 -14.09
CA LYS A 476 -0.79 10.97 -14.93
C LYS A 476 -1.61 10.01 -15.80
N ASP A 477 -1.17 8.77 -15.93
CA ASP A 477 -1.72 7.76 -16.83
C ASP A 477 -2.60 6.70 -16.11
N SER A 478 -2.69 6.76 -14.77
CA SER A 478 -3.47 5.88 -13.87
C SER A 478 -5.00 6.07 -13.88
N GLY A 479 -5.56 6.33 -15.07
CA GLY A 479 -6.96 6.05 -15.39
C GLY A 479 -8.08 6.52 -14.45
N ASN A 480 -7.89 7.57 -13.63
CA ASN A 480 -8.91 8.10 -12.70
C ASN A 480 -9.33 7.13 -11.56
N GLN A 481 -8.62 6.04 -11.28
CA GLN A 481 -9.07 4.95 -10.40
C GLN A 481 -8.14 4.66 -9.20
N GLY A 482 -7.98 5.65 -8.32
CA GLY A 482 -7.36 5.46 -6.99
C GLY A 482 -8.22 4.65 -5.99
N ASP A 483 -8.88 3.58 -6.44
CA ASP A 483 -9.96 2.86 -5.74
C ASP A 483 -9.48 1.70 -4.83
N TYR A 484 -8.21 1.73 -4.38
CA TYR A 484 -7.72 0.78 -3.37
C TYR A 484 -8.38 1.00 -2.00
N VAL A 485 -9.09 -0.03 -1.53
CA VAL A 485 -9.89 0.02 -0.32
C VAL A 485 -9.05 -0.01 0.96
N ASN A 486 -9.63 0.52 2.05
CA ASN A 486 -8.96 0.76 3.34
C ASN A 486 -8.32 -0.49 4.00
N SER A 487 -8.71 -1.70 3.59
CA SER A 487 -8.13 -2.96 4.06
C SER A 487 -6.68 -3.14 3.61
N ASP A 488 -6.37 -2.79 2.37
CA ASP A 488 -5.26 -3.44 1.67
C ASP A 488 -3.93 -2.76 2.05
N TYR A 489 -3.92 -1.43 2.11
CA TYR A 489 -2.82 -0.64 2.66
C TYR A 489 -2.44 -1.04 4.11
N LEU A 490 -3.40 -1.45 4.94
CA LEU A 490 -3.12 -1.89 6.31
C LEU A 490 -2.42 -3.24 6.36
N GLU A 491 -2.65 -4.11 5.37
CA GLU A 491 -1.97 -5.40 5.23
C GLU A 491 -0.54 -5.21 4.70
N LEU A 492 -0.31 -4.18 3.86
CA LEU A 492 1.02 -3.71 3.46
C LEU A 492 1.77 -2.91 4.57
N GLY A 493 1.18 -2.73 5.76
CA GLY A 493 1.80 -2.00 6.87
C GLY A 493 1.82 -0.47 6.71
N ILE A 494 1.13 0.06 5.70
CA ILE A 494 1.05 1.48 5.37
C ILE A 494 -0.07 2.13 6.19
N SER A 495 0.14 3.36 6.64
CA SER A 495 -0.81 4.02 7.55
C SER A 495 -2.02 4.60 6.81
N THR A 496 -3.16 4.69 7.49
CA THR A 496 -4.33 5.39 6.96
C THR A 496 -4.07 6.88 6.70
N TYR A 497 -3.08 7.50 7.35
CA TYR A 497 -2.74 8.91 7.10
C TYR A 497 -1.93 9.07 5.80
N TYR A 498 -1.07 8.10 5.46
CA TYR A 498 -0.47 7.97 4.15
C TYR A 498 -1.58 7.86 3.09
N GLN A 499 -2.48 6.88 3.23
CA GLN A 499 -3.57 6.63 2.27
C GLN A 499 -4.40 7.90 2.04
N MET A 500 -4.79 8.59 3.11
CA MET A 500 -5.61 9.80 3.01
C MET A 500 -4.86 11.00 2.43
N TYR A 501 -3.54 11.08 2.58
CA TYR A 501 -2.73 12.10 1.92
C TYR A 501 -2.58 11.82 0.42
N ALA A 502 -2.23 10.59 0.03
CA ALA A 502 -2.11 10.19 -1.38
C ALA A 502 -3.46 10.34 -2.12
N ASN A 503 -4.55 9.82 -1.55
CA ASN A 503 -5.91 9.94 -2.08
C ASN A 503 -6.35 11.41 -2.21
N ASN A 504 -6.12 12.24 -1.17
CA ASN A 504 -6.43 13.68 -1.27
C ASN A 504 -5.63 14.37 -2.37
N ILE A 505 -4.36 14.02 -2.59
CA ILE A 505 -3.56 14.62 -3.66
C ILE A 505 -4.09 14.18 -5.03
N ALA A 506 -4.24 12.88 -5.27
CA ALA A 506 -4.76 12.33 -6.53
C ALA A 506 -6.10 12.97 -6.92
N ASN A 507 -7.05 13.03 -5.97
CA ASN A 507 -8.36 13.64 -6.22
C ASN A 507 -8.36 15.18 -6.25
N THR A 508 -7.28 15.85 -5.81
CA THR A 508 -7.12 17.31 -6.01
C THR A 508 -6.52 17.73 -7.34
N VAL A 509 -6.12 16.78 -8.19
CA VAL A 509 -5.73 17.08 -9.57
C VAL A 509 -6.94 17.50 -10.42
N ASP A 510 -8.16 17.03 -10.07
CA ASP A 510 -9.40 17.42 -10.75
C ASP A 510 -10.55 17.92 -9.85
N SER A 511 -10.44 17.88 -8.50
CA SER A 511 -11.55 18.30 -7.63
C SER A 511 -11.16 18.99 -6.30
N TRP A 512 -12.13 19.69 -5.72
CA TRP A 512 -11.92 20.54 -4.54
C TRP A 512 -11.94 19.76 -3.22
N GLN A 513 -10.94 20.04 -2.35
CA GLN A 513 -10.93 19.84 -0.88
C GLN A 513 -11.00 18.40 -0.33
N SER A 514 -10.05 18.08 0.56
CA SER A 514 -10.38 17.44 1.85
C SER A 514 -9.22 17.55 2.85
N GLU A 515 -9.53 17.54 4.15
CA GLU A 515 -8.56 17.18 5.19
C GLU A 515 -9.20 16.68 6.51
N VAL A 516 -8.43 16.02 7.39
CA VAL A 516 -8.88 14.89 8.23
C VAL A 516 -8.50 15.00 9.73
N ALA A 517 -9.30 14.44 10.67
CA ALA A 517 -8.90 13.66 11.89
C ALA A 517 -9.88 13.70 13.12
N LYS A 518 -9.76 12.72 14.03
CA LYS A 518 -10.83 12.17 14.92
C LYS A 518 -10.87 12.63 16.41
N THR A 519 -11.99 12.30 17.08
CA THR A 519 -12.44 12.83 18.40
C THR A 519 -12.86 11.77 19.46
N SER A 520 -13.04 12.15 20.74
CA SER A 520 -13.41 11.27 21.88
C SER A 520 -14.40 11.90 22.91
N LEU A 521 -14.97 11.08 23.82
CA LEU A 521 -16.21 11.32 24.59
C LEU A 521 -16.17 10.64 26.01
N SER A 522 -16.71 11.23 27.11
CA SER A 522 -16.73 10.61 28.49
C SER A 522 -18.10 10.71 29.24
N TYR A 523 -18.29 10.68 30.59
CA TYR A 523 -19.55 11.08 31.32
C TYR A 523 -19.39 11.59 32.78
N ASP A 524 -19.96 12.77 33.12
CA ASP A 524 -20.06 13.32 34.49
C ASP A 524 -21.49 13.42 35.04
N ALA A 525 -21.80 12.50 35.98
CA ALA A 525 -23.09 12.36 36.62
C ALA A 525 -23.48 13.45 37.64
N LYS A 526 -22.63 14.42 38.00
CA LYS A 526 -22.98 15.51 38.93
C LYS A 526 -23.64 16.71 38.27
N SER A 527 -23.33 16.97 37.00
CA SER A 527 -23.82 18.17 36.29
C SER A 527 -24.90 17.86 35.26
N GLY A 528 -25.17 16.59 34.97
CA GLY A 528 -26.07 16.15 33.90
C GLY A 528 -25.59 16.51 32.49
N LYS A 529 -24.43 17.18 32.39
CA LYS A 529 -23.77 17.56 31.16
C LYS A 529 -22.82 16.48 30.68
N TYR A 530 -22.06 16.91 29.71
CA TYR A 530 -21.53 16.18 28.60
C TYR A 530 -20.01 16.66 28.49
N ASN A 531 -18.95 15.86 28.16
CA ASN A 531 -17.46 16.02 28.23
C ASN A 531 -16.59 15.42 27.02
N PHE A 532 -16.04 16.21 26.05
CA PHE A 532 -15.50 15.80 24.69
C PHE A 532 -14.01 16.19 24.46
N LYS A 533 -13.22 15.48 23.64
CA LYS A 533 -11.78 15.81 23.36
C LYS A 533 -11.17 15.11 22.12
N LEU A 534 -10.37 15.77 21.27
CA LEU A 534 -9.58 15.09 20.21
C LEU A 534 -8.42 14.25 20.78
N LEU A 535 -8.37 12.95 20.45
CA LEU A 535 -7.22 12.05 20.58
C LEU A 535 -7.33 10.88 19.56
N THR A 536 -6.18 10.41 19.11
CA THR A 536 -5.98 9.49 17.98
C THR A 536 -6.39 8.02 18.25
N ASN A 537 -6.52 7.28 17.14
CA ASN A 537 -6.69 5.82 16.98
C ASN A 537 -8.13 5.27 16.83
N ASN A 538 -8.40 4.86 15.58
CA ASN A 538 -9.39 3.90 15.06
C ASN A 538 -10.83 4.31 14.66
N LEU A 539 -11.14 3.95 13.41
CA LEU A 539 -12.39 3.46 12.77
C LEU A 539 -13.68 4.31 12.71
N ASP A 540 -13.98 5.27 13.58
CA ASP A 540 -15.21 6.09 13.45
C ASP A 540 -14.88 7.55 13.00
N PHE A 541 -15.37 8.03 11.84
CA PHE A 541 -15.17 9.42 11.33
C PHE A 541 -16.44 10.08 10.78
N LEU A 542 -16.39 11.41 10.67
CA LEU A 542 -17.32 12.24 9.91
C LEU A 542 -16.58 12.70 8.64
N TYR A 543 -17.26 12.66 7.49
CA TYR A 543 -16.81 13.26 6.22
C TYR A 543 -17.99 13.93 5.50
N PHE A 544 -17.69 14.58 4.38
CA PHE A 544 -18.63 15.35 3.59
C PHE A 544 -18.51 14.93 2.13
N PHE A 545 -19.63 14.91 1.40
CA PHE A 545 -19.65 14.69 -0.04
C PHE A 545 -20.67 15.67 -0.63
N GLY A 546 -20.20 16.61 -1.45
CA GLY A 546 -20.97 17.78 -1.84
C GLY A 546 -21.45 18.62 -0.65
N ASN A 547 -22.72 19.00 -0.64
CA ASN A 547 -23.39 19.72 0.45
C ASN A 547 -23.97 18.79 1.54
N LYS A 548 -23.69 17.47 1.49
CA LYS A 548 -24.20 16.45 2.40
C LYS A 548 -23.11 15.97 3.37
N ALA A 549 -23.50 15.60 4.59
CA ALA A 549 -22.59 15.18 5.66
C ALA A 549 -22.86 13.74 6.11
N TYR A 550 -21.80 12.95 6.32
CA TYR A 550 -21.88 11.50 6.53
C TYR A 550 -21.03 11.06 7.72
N ILE A 551 -21.59 10.21 8.58
CA ILE A 551 -20.88 9.58 9.71
C ILE A 551 -20.65 8.11 9.39
N MET A 552 -19.38 7.71 9.33
CA MET A 552 -18.97 6.31 9.27
C MET A 552 -18.75 5.76 10.69
N ARG A 553 -19.47 4.68 11.02
CA ARG A 553 -19.42 4.06 12.34
C ARG A 553 -19.56 2.54 12.28
N ASN A 554 -18.60 1.81 12.86
CA ASN A 554 -18.50 0.34 12.75
C ASN A 554 -18.56 -0.19 11.29
N GLY A 555 -18.02 0.55 10.32
CA GLY A 555 -18.06 0.14 8.90
C GLY A 555 -19.39 0.38 8.18
N LYS A 556 -20.28 1.26 8.69
CA LYS A 556 -21.52 1.67 7.99
C LYS A 556 -21.70 3.19 7.97
N GLU A 557 -22.09 3.71 6.81
CA GLU A 557 -22.31 5.14 6.52
C GLU A 557 -23.72 5.61 6.94
N ARG A 558 -23.86 6.88 7.39
CA ARG A 558 -25.15 7.52 7.75
C ARG A 558 -25.18 9.03 7.47
N LEU A 559 -26.17 9.49 6.70
CA LEU A 559 -26.42 10.91 6.32
C LEU A 559 -27.03 11.77 7.45
N VAL A 560 -26.67 13.06 7.52
CA VAL A 560 -27.15 14.05 8.53
C VAL A 560 -27.32 15.49 7.97
N ARG A 561 -28.17 16.34 8.59
CA ARG A 561 -28.77 17.57 8.01
C ARG A 561 -28.41 18.91 8.70
N TYR A 562 -28.14 19.99 7.98
CA TYR A 562 -27.61 21.27 8.50
C TYR A 562 -28.67 22.32 8.93
N CYS A 563 -28.24 23.41 9.62
CA CYS A 563 -29.06 24.60 9.87
C CYS A 563 -28.23 25.86 10.22
N ASP A 564 -28.16 26.81 9.30
CA ASP A 564 -27.22 27.94 9.30
C ASP A 564 -27.69 29.20 10.07
N LYS A 565 -27.66 29.20 11.42
CA LYS A 565 -28.02 30.42 12.22
C LYS A 565 -27.20 30.68 13.51
N ASP A 566 -25.87 30.71 13.43
CA ASP A 566 -25.03 31.63 14.23
C ASP A 566 -23.64 31.78 13.59
N ARG A 567 -23.36 32.94 12.97
CA ARG A 567 -22.09 33.22 12.26
C ARG A 567 -20.89 33.55 13.19
N SER A 568 -21.02 33.38 14.51
CA SER A 568 -19.97 33.77 15.47
C SER A 568 -18.86 32.74 15.71
N GLY A 569 -18.96 31.53 15.14
CA GLY A 569 -17.90 30.50 15.14
C GLY A 569 -17.51 29.92 16.50
N LYS A 570 -18.17 30.33 17.60
CA LYS A 570 -17.79 29.96 18.98
C LYS A 570 -18.63 28.82 19.57
N LYS A 571 -19.69 28.37 18.89
CA LYS A 571 -20.65 27.42 19.46
C LYS A 571 -21.47 26.67 18.42
N LEU A 572 -21.04 25.45 18.10
CA LEU A 572 -21.85 24.51 17.32
C LEU A 572 -22.95 23.91 18.24
N THR A 573 -24.23 24.10 17.91
CA THR A 573 -25.35 23.57 18.71
C THR A 573 -26.12 22.53 17.91
N LEU A 574 -25.88 21.26 18.23
CA LEU A 574 -26.53 20.13 17.59
C LEU A 574 -27.83 19.84 18.33
N ASN A 575 -28.94 20.31 17.78
CA ASN A 575 -30.24 19.89 18.28
C ASN A 575 -30.52 18.47 17.77
N PRO A 576 -31.15 17.59 18.57
CA PRO A 576 -31.88 16.46 18.02
C PRO A 576 -32.85 16.95 16.93
N ILE A 577 -33.36 16.05 16.08
CA ILE A 577 -34.53 16.33 15.26
C ILE A 577 -35.74 16.45 16.20
N SER A 578 -35.82 17.60 16.87
CA SER A 578 -36.90 17.98 17.78
C SER A 578 -38.21 18.15 17.03
N VAL A 579 -38.15 18.25 15.70
CA VAL A 579 -39.30 18.27 14.81
C VAL A 579 -38.97 17.49 13.53
N TYR A 580 -39.58 16.31 13.38
CA TYR A 580 -39.52 15.47 12.19
C TYR A 580 -40.84 15.56 11.42
N TYR A 581 -40.90 14.97 10.23
CA TYR A 581 -42.13 14.85 9.47
C TYR A 581 -42.61 13.40 9.50
N THR A 582 -43.92 13.23 9.59
CA THR A 582 -44.57 11.93 9.46
C THR A 582 -45.60 11.95 8.36
N PHE A 583 -45.67 10.89 7.58
CA PHE A 583 -46.72 10.65 6.61
C PHE A 583 -47.64 9.57 7.19
N ASN A 584 -48.92 9.88 7.41
CA ASN A 584 -49.85 8.99 8.14
C ASN A 584 -49.31 8.50 9.50
N GLY A 585 -48.54 9.35 10.21
CA GLY A 585 -48.00 9.05 11.54
C GLY A 585 -46.69 8.25 11.58
N GLU A 586 -46.18 7.76 10.44
CA GLU A 586 -44.86 7.12 10.37
C GLU A 586 -43.77 8.13 9.96
N PRO A 587 -42.57 8.11 10.56
CA PRO A 587 -41.45 8.96 10.14
C PRO A 587 -41.07 8.72 8.68
N ILE A 588 -40.73 9.79 7.96
CA ILE A 588 -40.36 9.75 6.54
C ILE A 588 -39.00 10.41 6.28
N PHE A 589 -38.35 10.00 5.20
CA PHE A 589 -37.23 10.75 4.65
C PHE A 589 -37.69 12.16 4.21
N TRP A 590 -36.83 13.17 4.40
CA TRP A 590 -37.16 14.57 4.18
C TRP A 590 -35.88 15.42 4.08
N ASP A 591 -35.49 15.80 2.87
CA ASP A 591 -34.24 16.53 2.64
C ASP A 591 -34.36 18.06 2.92
N GLU A 592 -33.29 18.81 2.66
CA GLU A 592 -33.27 20.26 2.74
C GLU A 592 -34.20 20.96 1.76
N LEU A 593 -34.30 22.27 1.96
CA LEU A 593 -35.25 23.12 1.27
C LEU A 593 -34.49 23.67 0.06
N ASP A 594 -34.87 23.24 -1.14
CA ASP A 594 -34.20 23.70 -2.37
C ASP A 594 -34.42 25.22 -2.58
N ASP A 595 -33.69 25.79 -3.55
CA ASP A 595 -33.80 27.23 -3.87
C ASP A 595 -35.21 27.64 -4.35
N TYR A 596 -36.10 26.69 -4.62
CA TYR A 596 -37.47 26.89 -5.11
C TYR A 596 -38.56 26.62 -4.06
N GLY A 597 -38.20 26.21 -2.84
CA GLY A 597 -39.11 26.01 -1.72
C GLY A 597 -39.67 24.59 -1.52
N TYR A 598 -39.06 23.58 -2.14
CA TYR A 598 -39.46 22.17 -2.07
C TYR A 598 -38.55 21.36 -1.14
N HIS A 599 -39.05 20.20 -0.71
CA HIS A 599 -38.29 19.19 0.04
C HIS A 599 -38.32 17.87 -0.70
N GLU A 600 -37.17 17.27 -0.96
CA GLU A 600 -37.10 15.94 -1.58
C GLU A 600 -37.54 14.85 -0.58
N THR A 601 -38.29 13.87 -1.08
CA THR A 601 -38.69 12.63 -0.41
C THR A 601 -38.73 11.50 -1.44
N TYR A 602 -38.79 10.25 -0.98
CA TYR A 602 -39.08 9.10 -1.84
C TYR A 602 -40.42 8.46 -1.44
N VAL A 603 -41.21 8.07 -2.45
CA VAL A 603 -42.47 7.34 -2.26
C VAL A 603 -42.54 6.15 -3.20
N SER A 604 -43.14 5.07 -2.75
CA SER A 604 -43.52 3.97 -3.64
C SER A 604 -44.94 4.16 -4.16
N VAL A 605 -45.11 4.15 -5.48
CA VAL A 605 -46.42 4.26 -6.14
C VAL A 605 -46.95 2.85 -6.44
N ASN A 606 -48.19 2.58 -6.00
CA ASN A 606 -48.90 1.31 -6.14
C ASN A 606 -48.10 0.06 -5.69
N GLY A 607 -47.09 0.26 -4.84
CA GLY A 607 -46.24 -0.77 -4.25
C GLY A 607 -45.21 -1.40 -5.19
N LYS A 608 -44.86 -0.75 -6.31
CA LYS A 608 -43.89 -1.24 -7.30
C LYS A 608 -42.68 -0.33 -7.44
N ASP A 609 -42.90 0.87 -7.96
CA ASP A 609 -41.82 1.79 -8.33
C ASP A 609 -41.54 2.76 -7.18
N ILE A 610 -40.28 3.15 -6.97
CA ILE A 610 -39.85 4.13 -5.96
C ILE A 610 -39.49 5.40 -6.71
N GLU A 611 -40.34 6.41 -6.57
CA GLU A 611 -40.19 7.69 -7.26
C GLU A 611 -39.66 8.76 -6.32
N THR A 612 -38.77 9.59 -6.86
CA THR A 612 -38.38 10.87 -6.26
C THR A 612 -39.59 11.80 -6.28
N GLY A 613 -39.83 12.47 -5.15
CA GLY A 613 -40.95 13.38 -5.00
C GLY A 613 -40.59 14.65 -4.26
N TYR A 614 -41.18 15.76 -4.68
CA TYR A 614 -40.96 17.09 -4.12
C TYR A 614 -42.17 17.53 -3.33
N VAL A 615 -41.94 17.83 -2.06
CA VAL A 615 -42.97 18.19 -1.11
C VAL A 615 -42.92 19.67 -0.80
N LYS A 616 -43.96 20.41 -1.20
CA LYS A 616 -44.13 21.83 -0.88
C LYS A 616 -45.23 22.04 0.13
N LYS A 617 -45.04 22.96 1.07
CA LYS A 617 -46.07 23.29 2.07
C LYS A 617 -47.07 24.28 1.48
N GLU A 618 -48.35 23.92 1.52
CA GLU A 618 -49.45 24.77 1.08
C GLU A 618 -50.49 24.94 2.20
N GLY A 619 -50.44 26.11 2.85
CA GLY A 619 -51.30 26.42 3.99
C GLY A 619 -51.11 25.44 5.15
N LYS A 620 -52.10 24.55 5.35
CA LYS A 620 -52.11 23.49 6.38
C LYS A 620 -51.79 22.08 5.84
N LYS A 621 -51.62 21.93 4.52
CA LYS A 621 -51.32 20.65 3.88
C LYS A 621 -49.94 20.71 3.21
N TYR A 622 -49.51 19.57 2.66
CA TYR A 622 -48.32 19.44 1.85
C TYR A 622 -48.72 18.87 0.49
N ARG A 623 -48.26 19.49 -0.60
CA ARG A 623 -48.41 19.00 -1.97
C ARG A 623 -47.16 18.18 -2.32
N LEU A 624 -47.37 16.95 -2.75
CA LEU A 624 -46.36 16.05 -3.30
C LEU A 624 -46.49 16.07 -4.83
N ALA A 625 -45.39 16.43 -5.49
CA ALA A 625 -45.12 16.19 -6.90
C ALA A 625 -44.17 15.00 -7.04
N LEU A 626 -44.24 14.24 -8.13
CA LEU A 626 -43.26 13.20 -8.48
C LEU A 626 -42.55 13.60 -9.78
N ASP A 627 -41.29 13.20 -9.95
CA ASP A 627 -40.49 13.55 -11.14
C ASP A 627 -41.04 12.96 -12.46
N THR A 628 -41.66 11.79 -12.37
CA THR A 628 -41.82 10.84 -13.48
C THR A 628 -43.26 10.37 -13.71
N VAL A 629 -44.13 10.49 -12.69
CA VAL A 629 -45.47 9.89 -12.67
C VAL A 629 -46.50 10.87 -12.11
N ASP A 630 -47.48 11.25 -12.94
CA ASP A 630 -48.68 11.96 -12.49
C ASP A 630 -49.56 11.03 -11.63
N LEU A 631 -50.06 11.51 -10.49
CA LEU A 631 -50.89 10.72 -9.58
C LEU A 631 -52.38 10.79 -9.96
N GLU A 632 -53.05 9.63 -9.99
CA GLU A 632 -54.47 9.50 -10.36
C GLU A 632 -55.41 9.18 -9.18
N PRO A 633 -56.74 9.46 -9.32
CA PRO A 633 -57.74 9.15 -8.30
C PRO A 633 -57.90 7.64 -8.04
N GLY A 634 -57.19 7.13 -7.05
CA GLY A 634 -57.22 5.72 -6.67
C GLY A 634 -55.84 5.12 -6.42
N ASP A 635 -54.79 5.81 -6.83
CA ASP A 635 -53.42 5.40 -6.57
C ASP A 635 -53.11 5.31 -5.08
N THR A 636 -52.20 4.41 -4.75
CA THR A 636 -51.74 4.17 -3.39
C THR A 636 -50.26 4.51 -3.30
N ILE A 637 -49.94 5.61 -2.64
CA ILE A 637 -48.56 6.05 -2.38
C ILE A 637 -48.13 5.67 -0.97
N ALA A 638 -46.93 5.11 -0.81
CA ALA A 638 -46.36 4.77 0.49
C ALA A 638 -45.02 5.49 0.69
N PRO A 639 -44.77 6.16 1.82
CA PRO A 639 -43.50 6.82 2.06
C PRO A 639 -42.38 5.78 2.21
N VAL A 640 -41.16 6.15 1.86
CA VAL A 640 -39.99 5.28 1.94
C VAL A 640 -39.14 5.60 3.17
N LYS A 641 -38.66 4.55 3.85
CA LYS A 641 -37.53 4.64 4.78
C LYS A 641 -36.24 4.28 4.03
N ILE A 642 -35.14 4.91 4.41
CA ILE A 642 -33.80 4.59 3.92
C ILE A 642 -33.02 4.03 5.12
N GLU A 643 -32.55 2.78 5.03
CA GLU A 643 -31.74 2.13 6.05
C GLU A 643 -30.58 1.41 5.38
N ASP A 644 -29.34 1.74 5.78
CA ASP A 644 -28.10 1.16 5.24
C ASP A 644 -28.01 1.17 3.69
N GLY A 645 -28.53 2.22 3.04
CA GLY A 645 -28.56 2.40 1.58
C GLY A 645 -29.79 1.80 0.88
N GLU A 646 -30.55 0.93 1.56
CA GLU A 646 -31.74 0.31 0.98
C GLU A 646 -33.01 1.17 1.17
N TYR A 647 -33.78 1.30 0.09
CA TYR A 647 -35.03 2.04 0.04
C TYR A 647 -36.21 1.09 0.26
N THR A 648 -36.85 1.16 1.43
CA THR A 648 -38.00 0.30 1.77
C THR A 648 -39.29 1.11 1.91
N ALA A 649 -40.32 0.78 1.11
CA ALA A 649 -41.65 1.35 1.26
C ALA A 649 -42.30 0.99 2.62
N ILE A 650 -42.68 1.99 3.40
CA ILE A 650 -43.39 1.86 4.68
C ILE A 650 -44.88 1.60 4.38
N LYS A 651 -45.21 0.39 3.92
CA LYS A 651 -46.56 0.00 3.45
C LYS A 651 -47.69 0.29 4.45
N LYS A 652 -47.39 0.30 5.77
CA LYS A 652 -48.35 0.64 6.84
C LYS A 652 -48.77 2.13 6.86
N ALA A 653 -47.99 3.02 6.24
CA ALA A 653 -48.28 4.44 6.13
C ALA A 653 -48.95 4.82 4.79
N ALA A 654 -49.26 3.84 3.93
CA ALA A 654 -49.79 4.10 2.60
C ALA A 654 -51.04 4.99 2.61
N TYR A 655 -51.11 5.92 1.65
CA TYR A 655 -52.23 6.82 1.43
C TYR A 655 -52.86 6.54 0.08
N LYS A 656 -54.18 6.29 0.08
CA LYS A 656 -54.96 6.19 -1.15
C LYS A 656 -55.41 7.58 -1.59
N VAL A 657 -54.86 8.02 -2.72
CA VAL A 657 -55.14 9.30 -3.37
C VAL A 657 -56.62 9.36 -3.78
N LYS A 658 -57.25 10.51 -3.59
CA LYS A 658 -58.68 10.75 -3.90
C LYS A 658 -58.76 11.90 -4.89
N ALA A 659 -59.78 11.91 -5.73
CA ALA A 659 -59.98 12.97 -6.74
C ALA A 659 -59.94 14.41 -6.16
N LYS A 660 -60.41 14.59 -4.92
CA LYS A 660 -60.40 15.89 -4.22
C LYS A 660 -59.05 16.31 -3.61
N ASP A 661 -58.08 15.42 -3.61
CA ASP A 661 -56.72 15.67 -3.11
C ASP A 661 -55.75 15.93 -4.26
N LEU A 662 -56.19 15.85 -5.53
CA LEU A 662 -55.37 16.03 -6.73
C LEU A 662 -55.64 17.36 -7.42
N GLU A 663 -54.57 17.97 -7.94
CA GLU A 663 -54.63 19.13 -8.82
C GLU A 663 -53.35 19.19 -9.66
N ASN A 664 -53.50 19.13 -10.99
CA ASN A 664 -52.43 19.09 -11.98
C ASN A 664 -51.37 18.01 -11.67
N GLY A 665 -51.76 16.73 -11.63
CA GLY A 665 -50.85 15.59 -11.37
C GLY A 665 -50.37 15.42 -9.93
N ASN A 666 -50.47 16.47 -9.11
CA ASN A 666 -49.88 16.55 -7.78
C ASN A 666 -50.90 16.25 -6.67
N ALA A 667 -50.48 15.52 -5.64
CA ALA A 667 -51.36 15.08 -4.54
C ALA A 667 -51.13 15.85 -3.23
N LEU A 668 -52.21 16.29 -2.58
CA LEU A 668 -52.21 16.83 -1.24
C LEU A 668 -52.21 15.71 -0.19
N VAL A 669 -51.05 15.51 0.43
CA VAL A 669 -50.73 14.33 1.26
C VAL A 669 -50.77 14.63 2.77
N PRO A 670 -51.08 13.61 3.62
CA PRO A 670 -51.23 13.76 5.06
C PRO A 670 -49.87 13.75 5.78
N ILE A 671 -49.08 14.78 5.50
CA ILE A 671 -47.79 14.99 6.15
C ILE A 671 -47.98 15.93 7.34
N GLU A 672 -47.55 15.47 8.50
CA GLU A 672 -47.61 16.22 9.75
C GLU A 672 -46.20 16.53 10.27
N LYS A 673 -46.07 17.71 10.86
CA LYS A 673 -44.84 18.20 11.48
C LYS A 673 -44.84 17.82 12.96
N VAL A 674 -44.23 16.69 13.30
CA VAL A 674 -44.29 16.07 14.63
C VAL A 674 -43.10 16.48 15.49
N LYS A 675 -43.37 16.94 16.71
CA LYS A 675 -42.35 17.32 17.69
C LYS A 675 -41.98 16.11 18.56
N ASP A 676 -40.72 15.66 18.59
CA ASP A 676 -40.31 14.59 19.52
C ASP A 676 -40.27 15.13 20.95
N VAL A 677 -41.25 14.72 21.76
CA VAL A 677 -41.42 15.15 23.15
C VAL A 677 -40.82 14.16 24.16
N LYS A 678 -40.33 13.00 23.70
CA LYS A 678 -39.87 11.90 24.57
C LYS A 678 -38.41 11.48 24.34
N GLY A 679 -37.80 11.86 23.21
CA GLY A 679 -36.46 11.42 22.84
C GLY A 679 -36.43 9.94 22.43
N GLU A 680 -37.51 9.45 21.84
CA GLU A 680 -37.64 8.07 21.37
C GLU A 680 -36.94 7.88 20.00
N LEU A 681 -36.78 8.94 19.20
CA LEU A 681 -35.94 8.93 17.99
C LEU A 681 -34.44 8.97 18.36
N LYS A 682 -33.82 7.80 18.32
CA LYS A 682 -32.36 7.68 18.54
C LYS A 682 -31.59 7.95 17.24
N ASN A 683 -30.81 9.03 17.30
CA ASN A 683 -29.73 9.43 16.38
C ASN A 683 -30.15 10.34 15.20
N ALA A 684 -29.74 11.60 15.30
CA ALA A 684 -29.24 12.42 14.20
C ALA A 684 -28.32 13.49 14.83
N PHE A 685 -27.10 13.66 14.32
CA PHE A 685 -26.12 14.64 14.80
C PHE A 685 -25.51 15.35 13.59
N VAL A 686 -25.37 16.66 13.66
CA VAL A 686 -24.99 17.53 12.54
C VAL A 686 -23.57 18.04 12.77
N ALA A 687 -22.84 18.54 11.76
CA ALA A 687 -21.70 19.42 12.02
C ALA A 687 -21.34 20.32 10.84
N THR A 688 -20.79 21.50 11.16
CA THR A 688 -19.99 22.34 10.26
C THR A 688 -18.70 22.77 10.96
N ASN A 689 -17.71 23.14 10.14
CA ASN A 689 -16.38 23.64 10.51
C ASN A 689 -16.49 24.97 11.32
N MET A 690 -15.52 25.48 12.10
CA MET A 690 -14.09 25.15 12.28
C MET A 690 -13.60 25.63 13.66
N VAL A 691 -12.79 24.82 14.37
CA VAL A 691 -11.90 25.12 15.53
C VAL A 691 -12.41 26.06 16.67
N GLY A 692 -12.72 25.44 17.81
CA GLY A 692 -12.65 26.06 19.14
C GLY A 692 -12.75 25.00 20.25
N ASP A 693 -12.05 25.19 21.38
CA ASP A 693 -12.04 24.21 22.49
C ASP A 693 -13.43 23.95 23.09
N ILE A 694 -14.12 22.92 22.57
CA ILE A 694 -15.32 22.36 23.21
C ILE A 694 -14.84 21.55 24.41
N THR A 695 -14.72 22.23 25.54
CA THR A 695 -14.27 21.58 26.77
C THR A 695 -15.22 20.51 27.26
N ARG A 696 -16.47 20.35 26.73
CA ARG A 696 -17.42 19.37 27.28
C ARG A 696 -18.66 18.85 26.43
N ILE A 697 -18.65 17.63 25.79
CA ILE A 697 -19.84 16.77 25.32
C ILE A 697 -19.71 15.17 25.56
N ASP A 698 -20.71 14.30 26.01
CA ASP A 698 -20.58 12.88 26.60
C ASP A 698 -21.47 11.67 26.08
N VAL A 699 -21.16 10.38 26.43
CA VAL A 699 -22.03 9.19 26.84
C VAL A 699 -21.27 7.85 27.19
N VAL A 700 -21.89 6.81 27.84
CA VAL A 700 -21.31 5.45 28.17
C VAL A 700 -22.27 4.23 28.04
N HIS A 701 -21.80 3.03 27.62
CA HIS A 701 -22.57 1.76 27.58
C HIS A 701 -22.45 0.88 28.86
N LYS A 702 -23.61 0.45 29.41
CA LYS A 702 -23.73 -0.20 30.74
C LYS A 702 -22.94 -1.51 30.92
N ASP A 703 -22.86 -2.36 29.90
CA ASP A 703 -22.26 -3.70 30.04
C ASP A 703 -20.73 -3.66 30.16
N ILE A 704 -20.08 -2.71 29.46
CA ILE A 704 -18.62 -2.52 29.49
C ILE A 704 -18.20 -1.93 30.85
N VAL A 705 -19.00 -1.02 31.41
CA VAL A 705 -18.84 -0.50 32.78
C VAL A 705 -18.95 -1.61 33.83
N SER A 706 -19.82 -2.59 33.61
CA SER A 706 -19.92 -3.77 34.48
C SER A 706 -18.66 -4.64 34.43
N PHE A 707 -18.11 -4.89 33.24
CA PHE A 707 -16.86 -5.65 33.11
C PHE A 707 -15.64 -4.90 33.67
N SER A 708 -15.52 -3.59 33.40
CA SER A 708 -14.39 -2.78 33.89
C SER A 708 -14.38 -2.67 35.42
N LYS A 709 -15.54 -2.71 36.08
CA LYS A 709 -15.66 -2.78 37.55
C LYS A 709 -15.38 -4.15 38.16
N ALA A 710 -15.29 -5.22 37.37
CA ALA A 710 -15.07 -6.57 37.91
C ALA A 710 -13.67 -6.71 38.57
N LYS A 711 -13.62 -7.32 39.75
CA LYS A 711 -12.36 -7.50 40.51
C LYS A 711 -11.72 -8.86 40.18
N ALA A 712 -10.59 -8.85 39.50
CA ALA A 712 -9.80 -10.04 39.21
C ALA A 712 -8.73 -10.26 40.31
N THR A 713 -8.56 -11.50 40.77
CA THR A 713 -7.63 -11.87 41.86
C THR A 713 -6.97 -13.22 41.60
N LEU A 714 -5.70 -13.35 42.02
CA LEU A 714 -4.94 -14.60 41.99
C LEU A 714 -5.12 -15.36 43.30
N SER A 715 -5.30 -16.68 43.21
CA SER A 715 -5.31 -17.60 44.37
C SER A 715 -3.99 -17.63 45.14
N LYS A 716 -2.85 -17.45 44.46
CA LYS A 716 -1.51 -17.33 45.04
C LYS A 716 -0.63 -16.50 44.10
N LYS A 717 0.32 -15.73 44.65
CA LYS A 717 1.23 -14.85 43.87
C LYS A 717 2.67 -15.35 43.76
N VAL A 718 3.05 -16.41 44.47
CA VAL A 718 4.41 -16.97 44.45
C VAL A 718 4.35 -18.49 44.35
N PHE A 719 5.09 -19.04 43.39
CA PHE A 719 5.18 -20.48 43.10
C PHE A 719 6.65 -20.93 43.07
N LYS A 720 6.87 -22.23 43.24
CA LYS A 720 8.16 -22.88 42.98
C LYS A 720 8.17 -23.36 41.53
N ALA A 721 9.32 -23.31 40.86
CA ALA A 721 9.50 -23.89 39.54
C ALA A 721 9.31 -25.42 39.59
N THR A 722 8.58 -25.99 38.64
CA THR A 722 8.24 -27.42 38.57
C THR A 722 8.67 -28.11 37.28
N GLY A 723 9.30 -27.38 36.35
CA GLY A 723 9.57 -27.86 34.98
C GLY A 723 8.38 -27.83 34.03
N ALA A 724 7.22 -27.31 34.45
CA ALA A 724 6.00 -27.24 33.64
C ALA A 724 5.31 -25.85 33.76
N LYS A 725 4.45 -25.51 32.78
CA LYS A 725 3.71 -24.24 32.74
C LYS A 725 2.83 -24.06 33.99
N ILE A 726 3.05 -22.99 34.74
CA ILE A 726 2.29 -22.66 35.95
C ILE A 726 1.10 -21.77 35.57
N CYS A 727 -0.13 -22.26 35.79
CA CYS A 727 -1.37 -21.53 35.44
C CYS A 727 -2.23 -21.25 36.69
N PRO A 728 -1.92 -20.21 37.49
CA PRO A 728 -2.64 -19.93 38.74
C PRO A 728 -4.12 -19.66 38.54
N LYS A 729 -4.99 -20.25 39.39
CA LYS A 729 -6.43 -19.99 39.33
C LYS A 729 -6.73 -18.51 39.59
N VAL A 730 -7.32 -17.85 38.59
CA VAL A 730 -7.85 -16.48 38.66
C VAL A 730 -9.33 -16.51 39.03
N THR A 731 -9.73 -15.65 39.98
CA THR A 731 -11.13 -15.42 40.36
C THR A 731 -11.55 -14.02 39.94
N VAL A 732 -12.61 -13.90 39.13
CA VAL A 732 -13.21 -12.63 38.68
C VAL A 732 -14.54 -12.45 39.41
N LYS A 733 -14.65 -11.43 40.27
CA LYS A 733 -15.89 -11.13 41.01
C LYS A 733 -16.65 -9.97 40.36
N ASN A 734 -17.78 -10.28 39.73
CA ASN A 734 -18.91 -9.35 39.51
C ASN A 734 -20.26 -10.09 39.28
N GLY A 735 -20.54 -11.15 40.03
CA GLY A 735 -21.84 -11.85 40.06
C GLY A 735 -22.23 -12.70 38.84
N THR A 736 -21.98 -12.24 37.60
CA THR A 736 -22.57 -12.81 36.38
C THR A 736 -21.58 -13.30 35.31
N LEU A 737 -20.32 -12.83 35.34
CA LEU A 737 -19.31 -13.14 34.32
C LEU A 737 -18.76 -14.56 34.43
N LYS A 738 -18.81 -15.34 33.34
CA LYS A 738 -18.34 -16.72 33.23
C LYS A 738 -17.13 -16.86 32.31
N LYS A 739 -16.07 -17.53 32.79
CA LYS A 739 -14.90 -17.90 31.95
C LYS A 739 -15.35 -18.79 30.79
N GLY A 740 -14.90 -18.50 29.57
CA GLY A 740 -15.26 -19.22 28.35
C GLY A 740 -16.54 -18.71 27.66
N LYS A 741 -17.33 -17.86 28.33
CA LYS A 741 -18.49 -17.18 27.72
C LYS A 741 -18.33 -15.67 27.65
N ASP A 742 -17.87 -15.05 28.74
CA ASP A 742 -17.77 -13.59 28.87
C ASP A 742 -16.30 -13.11 28.93
N TYR A 743 -15.37 -14.00 29.30
CA TYR A 743 -13.92 -13.74 29.26
C TYR A 743 -13.07 -15.00 29.08
N LYS A 744 -11.88 -14.85 28.49
CA LYS A 744 -10.79 -15.84 28.45
C LYS A 744 -9.62 -15.42 29.37
N LEU A 745 -8.73 -16.37 29.66
CA LEU A 745 -7.48 -16.13 30.41
C LEU A 745 -6.29 -16.46 29.50
N VAL A 746 -5.33 -15.55 29.41
CA VAL A 746 -4.07 -15.73 28.67
C VAL A 746 -2.92 -15.64 29.66
N TYR A 747 -1.97 -16.59 29.61
CA TYR A 747 -0.81 -16.64 30.50
C TYR A 747 0.47 -16.42 29.72
N GLU A 748 1.38 -15.63 30.28
CA GLU A 748 2.65 -15.21 29.66
C GLU A 748 3.81 -15.43 30.64
N ASN A 749 4.98 -15.80 30.12
CA ASN A 749 6.22 -16.02 30.87
C ASN A 749 6.08 -16.99 32.06
N ASN A 750 5.26 -18.04 31.91
CA ASN A 750 4.83 -18.89 33.01
C ASN A 750 5.48 -20.29 33.07
N LEU A 751 6.57 -20.51 32.32
CA LEU A 751 7.33 -21.77 32.30
C LEU A 751 8.60 -21.70 33.16
N GLY A 752 9.38 -20.62 33.04
CA GLY A 752 10.65 -20.41 33.75
C GLY A 752 10.52 -19.66 35.07
N ALA A 753 11.61 -19.58 35.83
CA ALA A 753 11.70 -18.71 37.00
C ALA A 753 11.71 -17.23 36.58
N GLY A 754 11.00 -16.37 37.32
CA GLY A 754 10.85 -14.95 36.97
C GLY A 754 9.47 -14.37 37.29
N LYS A 755 9.14 -13.25 36.66
CA LYS A 755 7.84 -12.56 36.77
C LYS A 755 6.92 -13.02 35.61
N ALA A 756 5.89 -13.77 35.96
CA ALA A 756 4.88 -14.28 35.06
C ALA A 756 3.60 -13.42 35.12
N THR A 757 2.80 -13.47 34.06
CA THR A 757 1.60 -12.63 33.89
C THR A 757 0.38 -13.49 33.51
N VAL A 758 -0.80 -13.09 33.98
CA VAL A 758 -2.09 -13.56 33.44
C VAL A 758 -2.99 -12.37 33.10
N LYS A 759 -3.54 -12.37 31.90
CA LYS A 759 -4.48 -11.39 31.36
C LYS A 759 -5.89 -11.97 31.38
N VAL A 760 -6.84 -11.23 31.95
CA VAL A 760 -8.28 -11.50 31.81
C VAL A 760 -8.80 -10.65 30.66
N VAL A 761 -9.20 -11.30 29.57
CA VAL A 761 -9.60 -10.66 28.31
C VAL A 761 -11.08 -10.95 28.08
N GLY A 762 -11.91 -9.93 27.88
CA GLY A 762 -13.33 -10.13 27.56
C GLY A 762 -13.51 -10.81 26.20
N ILE A 763 -14.67 -11.43 25.95
CA ILE A 763 -15.04 -12.03 24.66
C ILE A 763 -16.51 -11.72 24.34
N GLY A 764 -16.89 -11.76 23.05
CA GLY A 764 -18.21 -11.35 22.58
C GLY A 764 -18.51 -9.90 22.93
N LYS A 765 -19.70 -9.61 23.48
CA LYS A 765 -20.09 -8.24 23.88
C LYS A 765 -19.20 -7.56 24.95
N TYR A 766 -18.22 -8.28 25.49
CA TYR A 766 -17.21 -7.76 26.42
C TYR A 766 -15.80 -7.66 25.82
N GLN A 767 -15.60 -7.98 24.53
CA GLN A 767 -14.27 -8.07 23.92
C GLN A 767 -13.45 -6.77 23.93
N TYR A 768 -14.13 -5.63 23.96
CA TYR A 768 -13.52 -4.29 24.06
C TYR A 768 -13.43 -3.76 25.51
N ALA A 769 -13.74 -4.58 26.52
CA ALA A 769 -13.59 -4.17 27.91
C ALA A 769 -12.10 -4.23 28.35
N PRO A 770 -11.63 -3.27 29.18
CA PRO A 770 -10.20 -3.19 29.54
C PRO A 770 -9.63 -4.49 30.11
N VAL A 771 -8.54 -4.96 29.49
CA VAL A 771 -7.84 -6.19 29.88
C VAL A 771 -7.30 -6.05 31.30
N LYS A 772 -7.60 -7.03 32.16
CA LYS A 772 -7.14 -7.02 33.57
C LYS A 772 -5.90 -7.89 33.71
N THR A 773 -4.76 -7.24 33.91
CA THR A 773 -3.45 -7.89 34.06
C THR A 773 -3.14 -8.17 35.53
N LEU A 774 -2.73 -9.39 35.85
CA LEU A 774 -2.27 -9.81 37.17
C LEU A 774 -0.89 -10.47 37.06
N HIS A 775 -0.01 -10.20 38.02
CA HIS A 775 1.36 -10.76 38.03
C HIS A 775 1.57 -11.75 39.18
N PHE A 776 2.40 -12.77 38.93
CA PHE A 776 2.91 -13.71 39.92
C PHE A 776 4.39 -14.00 39.69
N THR A 777 5.06 -14.59 40.69
CA THR A 777 6.49 -14.90 40.64
C THR A 777 6.73 -16.40 40.75
N ILE A 778 7.60 -16.92 39.90
CA ILE A 778 8.08 -18.30 39.94
C ILE A 778 9.53 -18.27 40.46
N LYS A 779 9.80 -18.98 41.56
CA LYS A 779 11.13 -19.07 42.19
C LYS A 779 11.74 -20.45 41.98
N LEU A 780 13.05 -20.50 41.74
CA LEU A 780 13.81 -21.75 41.80
C LEU A 780 13.73 -22.36 43.22
N ASN A 781 13.81 -23.69 43.31
CA ASN A 781 14.14 -24.31 44.59
C ASN A 781 15.60 -23.96 44.92
N LYS A 782 15.83 -23.54 46.18
CA LYS A 782 17.13 -23.72 46.82
C LYS A 782 17.17 -25.12 47.41
#